data_AF-A0A940FBM7-F1
#
_entry.id   AF-A0A940FBM7-F1
#
_cell.length_a   1.000
_cell.length_b   1.000
_cell.length_c   1.000
_cell.angle_alpha   90.00
_cell.angle_beta   90.00
_cell.angle_gamma   90.00
#
_symmetry.space_group_name_H-M   'P 1'
#
loop_
_entity.id
_entity.type
_entity.pdbx_description
1 polymer ?
#
loop_
_entity_poly.entity_id
_entity_poly.type
_entity_poly.pdbx_seq_one_letter_code
_entity_poly.pdbx_strand_id
1 'polypeptide(L)'
;MRTRSSLALLGPFLILVAALGLSPAAHAALPWRACSPSGFQCSSLSVPLDREGLVPGSITLSATRKPATAIPQATTAIIALAGGPGQAAQPFASTFADIFGAGLGDKDLLVFDQRGTGKSGLLGCAAFRNGRGSIANVVGNCARQIGARRGFFRTADSVEDIEALRVAGGYSKLVIFGVSYGTKVALAYAAQHPENVDSLILDSTVPLDGPDALARNTLATLPRVLGQTLCAGTACADASPDVNAEVSKLAARLARRNASGPVYTGAGQRKTAKIGPTGLLNVIQAGDLNPEVRAELPGAVHAAIQKDLAPLLRLSARSVGLDNGDAGTGYQSSGEGDGSLYFATMCEETGSLPWDRAAGVPARMSQAEAFVKGQPAATWGLFPSVVALTGLPSLCVGWPNASPAPAAPPAMANVRTLLIAGQYDTRTPAEDAQRVAAALPQAQLVGVPFTGHSVLTAEQGTCAQAAVDVFLKGGVASADCSATKNAFPVTRKPPRNLAAVPSVKRLPKKVGRTMNGILLTMTDLSQQVVGAALATGDLPSSLGGLRGGYLRVRGNHRAALSRYEFVPGLELSGTYNSRGTSVFRVTGSASNGSVKISESGHATGRIGGKKIDLRPKASSARAGAGDLTWAEAAAHKPLR
;
A
#
# COMPACT_ATOMS: atom_id res chain seq x y z
N MET A 1 -84.96 55.49 30.03
CA MET A 1 -83.95 54.43 29.86
C MET A 1 -82.76 55.03 29.10
N ARG A 2 -81.55 54.83 29.62
CA ARG A 2 -80.27 55.40 29.17
C ARG A 2 -79.67 54.62 28.01
N THR A 3 -78.88 55.30 27.17
CA THR A 3 -77.59 54.93 26.49
C THR A 3 -77.50 55.78 25.20
N ARG A 4 -76.71 56.85 25.03
CA ARG A 4 -75.27 57.15 25.17
C ARG A 4 -74.35 56.26 24.31
N SER A 5 -74.10 56.75 23.09
CA SER A 5 -72.99 56.41 22.20
C SER A 5 -71.66 56.96 22.72
N SER A 6 -70.60 56.16 22.68
CA SER A 6 -69.21 56.62 22.84
C SER A 6 -68.29 55.86 21.89
N LEU A 7 -67.58 56.63 21.06
CA LEU A 7 -66.45 56.23 20.23
C LEU A 7 -65.34 55.57 21.06
N ALA A 8 -64.69 54.54 20.50
CA ALA A 8 -63.41 54.04 21.00
C ALA A 8 -62.30 54.33 19.97
N LEU A 9 -61.28 55.07 20.40
CA LEU A 9 -60.05 55.37 19.67
C LEU A 9 -59.15 54.13 19.57
N LEU A 10 -58.58 53.91 18.39
CA LEU A 10 -57.45 53.02 18.14
C LEU A 10 -56.14 53.76 18.48
N GLY A 11 -55.36 53.23 19.42
CA GLY A 11 -53.98 53.65 19.67
C GLY A 11 -52.97 52.68 19.03
N PRO A 12 -51.81 53.14 18.54
CA PRO A 12 -50.83 52.27 17.90
C PRO A 12 -49.96 51.56 18.96
N PHE A 13 -49.91 50.23 18.90
CA PHE A 13 -48.93 49.42 19.63
C PHE A 13 -47.57 49.54 18.92
N LEU A 14 -46.61 50.22 19.54
CA LEU A 14 -45.19 50.10 19.16
C LEU A 14 -44.72 48.70 19.57
N ILE A 15 -44.46 47.84 18.59
CA ILE A 15 -43.76 46.57 18.79
C ILE A 15 -42.26 46.88 18.83
N LEU A 16 -41.67 46.78 20.02
CA LEU A 16 -40.23 46.84 20.22
C LEU A 16 -39.60 45.53 19.73
N VAL A 17 -39.06 45.51 18.51
CA VAL A 17 -38.26 44.37 18.03
C VAL A 17 -36.91 44.42 18.73
N ALA A 18 -36.73 43.58 19.75
CA ALA A 18 -35.42 43.33 20.33
C ALA A 18 -34.54 42.63 19.29
N ALA A 19 -33.61 43.39 18.70
CA ALA A 19 -32.51 42.85 17.92
C ALA A 19 -31.60 42.04 18.86
N LEU A 20 -31.88 40.74 19.00
CA LEU A 20 -30.91 39.78 19.52
C LEU A 20 -29.75 39.72 18.51
N GLY A 21 -28.69 40.48 18.80
CA GLY A 21 -27.42 40.36 18.13
C GLY A 21 -26.93 38.92 18.28
N LEU A 22 -26.98 38.16 17.19
CA LEU A 22 -26.21 36.93 17.04
C LEU A 22 -24.74 37.33 17.10
N SER A 23 -24.14 37.22 18.30
CA SER A 23 -22.69 37.20 18.42
C SER A 23 -22.16 36.13 17.45
N PRO A 24 -21.12 36.42 16.64
CA PRO A 24 -20.49 35.37 15.85
C PRO A 24 -20.08 34.29 16.83
N ALA A 25 -20.52 33.05 16.59
CA ALA A 25 -20.13 31.92 17.41
C ALA A 25 -18.60 31.95 17.51
N ALA A 26 -18.07 32.21 18.70
CA ALA A 26 -16.65 32.08 18.95
C ALA A 26 -16.30 30.64 18.58
N HIS A 27 -15.55 30.46 17.49
CA HIS A 27 -15.12 29.14 17.05
C HIS A 27 -14.35 28.54 18.22
N ALA A 28 -14.91 27.51 18.85
CA ALA A 28 -14.31 26.91 20.02
C ALA A 28 -12.97 26.30 19.61
N ALA A 29 -11.88 26.88 20.12
CA ALA A 29 -10.53 26.38 19.87
C ALA A 29 -10.41 24.92 20.35
N LEU A 30 -9.71 24.09 19.59
CA LEU A 30 -9.50 22.68 19.94
C LEU A 30 -8.79 22.55 21.31
N PRO A 31 -9.38 21.85 22.29
CA PRO A 31 -8.73 21.62 23.57
C PRO A 31 -7.67 20.53 23.43
N TRP A 32 -6.43 20.93 23.19
CA TRP A 32 -5.30 20.02 23.04
C TRP A 32 -4.80 19.52 24.40
N ARG A 33 -4.59 18.19 24.53
CA ARG A 33 -4.07 17.55 25.74
C ARG A 33 -2.93 16.61 25.39
N ALA A 34 -1.92 16.52 26.26
CA ALA A 34 -0.84 15.56 26.06
C ALA A 34 -1.39 14.13 25.90
N CYS A 35 -0.83 13.36 24.97
CA CYS A 35 -1.19 11.97 24.73
C CYS A 35 0.06 11.15 24.35
N SER A 36 -0.12 9.83 24.18
CA SER A 36 0.95 8.93 23.73
C SER A 36 1.03 8.93 22.19
N PRO A 37 2.24 8.85 21.59
CA PRO A 37 3.55 8.86 22.26
C PRO A 37 3.95 10.24 22.77
N SER A 38 4.95 10.30 23.66
CA SER A 38 5.42 11.57 24.25
C SER A 38 5.77 12.61 23.17
N GLY A 39 5.47 13.88 23.44
CA GLY A 39 5.64 14.98 22.49
C GLY A 39 4.43 15.23 21.58
N PHE A 40 3.38 14.40 21.66
CA PHE A 40 2.13 14.61 20.94
C PHE A 40 1.01 15.14 21.85
N GLN A 41 0.07 15.84 21.23
CA GLN A 41 -1.16 16.30 21.84
C GLN A 41 -2.36 15.80 21.03
N CYS A 42 -3.44 15.43 21.69
CA CYS A 42 -4.64 14.90 21.06
C CYS A 42 -5.84 15.80 21.38
N SER A 43 -6.78 15.86 20.44
CA SER A 43 -8.05 16.53 20.59
C SER A 43 -9.13 15.84 19.73
N SER A 44 -10.35 16.33 19.82
CA SER A 44 -11.45 15.88 18.98
C SER A 44 -12.38 17.02 18.58
N LEU A 45 -12.98 16.90 17.40
CA LEU A 45 -13.90 17.88 16.84
C LEU A 45 -15.18 17.19 16.39
N SER A 46 -16.33 17.62 16.91
CA SER A 46 -17.63 17.16 16.40
C SER A 46 -17.99 17.96 15.16
N VAL A 47 -18.20 17.28 14.04
CA VAL A 47 -18.66 17.85 12.77
C VAL A 47 -20.01 17.23 12.38
N PRO A 48 -20.88 17.94 11.64
CA PRO A 48 -22.09 17.32 11.12
C PRO A 48 -21.74 16.18 10.17
N LEU A 49 -22.55 15.11 10.19
CA LEU A 49 -22.45 14.04 9.19
C LEU A 49 -22.75 14.60 7.80
N ASP A 50 -23.86 15.33 7.71
CA ASP A 50 -24.35 16.03 6.53
C ASP A 50 -24.39 17.54 6.83
N ARG A 51 -23.60 18.32 6.09
CA ARG A 51 -23.53 19.78 6.27
C ARG A 51 -24.78 20.51 5.79
N GLU A 52 -25.57 19.90 4.91
CA GLU A 52 -26.86 20.44 4.46
C GLU A 52 -27.99 20.11 5.46
N GLY A 53 -27.74 19.20 6.40
CA GLY A 53 -28.68 18.83 7.47
C GLY A 53 -29.85 17.94 7.02
N LEU A 54 -29.82 17.40 5.79
CA LEU A 54 -30.85 16.49 5.29
C LEU A 54 -30.78 15.12 5.97
N VAL A 55 -29.58 14.68 6.36
CA VAL A 55 -29.36 13.46 7.15
C VAL A 55 -28.83 13.82 8.54
N PRO A 56 -29.61 13.59 9.61
CA PRO A 56 -29.21 13.98 10.95
C PRO A 56 -28.03 13.15 11.47
N GLY A 57 -27.19 13.78 12.29
CA GLY A 57 -26.10 13.13 13.00
C GLY A 57 -24.80 13.93 12.94
N SER A 58 -23.82 13.47 13.73
CA SER A 58 -22.47 14.02 13.74
C SER A 58 -21.42 12.92 13.69
N ILE A 59 -20.21 13.31 13.32
CA ILE A 59 -19.00 12.50 13.43
C ILE A 59 -18.03 13.25 14.35
N THR A 60 -17.46 12.54 15.31
CA THR A 60 -16.36 13.09 16.13
C THR A 60 -15.05 12.74 15.46
N LEU A 61 -14.39 13.74 14.86
CA LEU A 61 -13.06 13.60 14.31
C LEU A 61 -12.05 13.53 15.44
N SER A 62 -11.15 12.56 15.39
CA SER A 62 -10.02 12.45 16.29
C SER A 62 -8.77 13.01 15.60
N ALA A 63 -8.10 13.94 16.29
CA ALA A 63 -6.90 14.60 15.79
C ALA A 63 -5.75 14.49 16.80
N THR A 64 -4.55 14.40 16.27
CA THR A 64 -3.28 14.38 16.98
C THR A 64 -2.38 15.43 16.36
N ARG A 65 -1.69 16.22 17.18
CA ARG A 65 -0.67 17.15 16.72
C ARG A 65 0.67 16.93 17.41
N LYS A 66 1.75 17.20 16.69
CA LYS A 66 3.07 17.45 17.27
C LYS A 66 3.34 18.95 17.17
N PRO A 67 3.35 19.68 18.30
CA PRO A 67 3.58 21.11 18.28
C PRO A 67 4.95 21.46 17.70
N ALA A 68 5.03 22.59 16.99
CA ALA A 68 6.30 23.18 16.60
C ALA A 68 7.15 23.48 17.85
N THR A 69 8.44 23.14 17.82
CA THR A 69 9.35 23.46 18.94
C THR A 69 9.98 24.84 18.81
N ALA A 70 9.93 25.46 17.61
CA ALA A 70 10.59 26.74 17.34
C ALA A 70 9.80 27.95 17.87
N ILE A 71 8.48 27.83 18.04
CA ILE A 71 7.62 28.93 18.47
C ILE A 71 6.54 28.46 19.46
N PRO A 72 6.05 29.33 20.37
CA PRO A 72 5.06 28.94 21.38
C PRO A 72 3.69 28.55 20.81
N GLN A 73 3.29 29.15 19.69
CA GLN A 73 2.01 28.89 19.03
C GLN A 73 2.16 29.02 17.51
N ALA A 74 2.07 27.90 16.80
CA ALA A 74 2.08 27.87 15.35
C ALA A 74 0.74 28.34 14.78
N THR A 75 0.79 29.19 13.75
CA THR A 75 -0.37 29.60 12.95
C THR A 75 -0.43 28.85 11.62
N THR A 76 0.54 28.01 11.31
CA THR A 76 0.56 27.12 10.14
C THR A 76 0.72 25.68 10.62
N ALA A 77 0.10 24.73 9.92
CA ALA A 77 0.33 23.30 10.16
C ALA A 77 0.71 22.58 8.86
N ILE A 78 1.51 21.52 9.00
CA ILE A 78 1.58 20.45 8.00
C ILE A 78 0.47 19.46 8.36
N ILE A 79 -0.56 19.32 7.53
CA ILE A 79 -1.55 18.27 7.70
C ILE A 79 -1.12 17.03 6.89
N ALA A 80 -0.98 15.89 7.55
CA ALA A 80 -0.52 14.64 6.93
C ALA A 80 -1.69 13.67 6.74
N LEU A 81 -1.91 13.26 5.49
CA LEU A 81 -3.03 12.42 5.06
C LEU A 81 -2.52 11.05 4.60
N ALA A 82 -3.06 10.00 5.23
CA ALA A 82 -2.84 8.63 4.79
C ALA A 82 -3.70 8.27 3.55
N GLY A 83 -3.38 7.13 2.95
CA GLY A 83 -4.02 6.60 1.75
C GLY A 83 -5.26 5.74 1.98
N GLY A 84 -5.39 4.70 1.17
CA GLY A 84 -6.55 3.81 1.13
C GLY A 84 -7.41 4.04 -0.13
N PRO A 85 -8.59 4.68 -0.05
CA PRO A 85 -9.26 5.24 1.14
C PRO A 85 -9.59 4.17 2.18
N GLY A 86 -9.81 4.59 3.44
CA GLY A 86 -10.05 3.64 4.54
C GLY A 86 -8.93 3.51 5.55
N GLN A 87 -7.76 4.11 5.30
CA GLN A 87 -6.62 4.02 6.21
C GLN A 87 -6.68 5.11 7.29
N ALA A 88 -6.60 4.70 8.56
CA ALA A 88 -6.45 5.63 9.67
C ALA A 88 -5.07 6.29 9.63
N ALA A 89 -4.98 7.60 9.87
CA ALA A 89 -3.72 8.34 9.76
C ALA A 89 -2.97 8.43 11.08
N GLN A 90 -3.67 8.46 12.22
CA GLN A 90 -3.04 8.58 13.54
C GLN A 90 -2.02 7.48 13.87
N PRO A 91 -2.20 6.20 13.47
CA PRO A 91 -1.17 5.17 13.66
C PRO A 91 0.19 5.53 13.05
N PHE A 92 0.21 6.42 12.06
CA PHE A 92 1.41 6.89 11.36
C PHE A 92 1.92 8.25 11.85
N ALA A 93 1.36 8.82 12.92
CA ALA A 93 1.74 10.15 13.39
C ALA A 93 3.24 10.28 13.72
N SER A 94 3.85 9.24 14.30
CA SER A 94 5.31 9.20 14.52
C SER A 94 6.08 9.12 13.20
N THR A 95 5.64 8.28 12.26
CA THR A 95 6.26 8.18 10.93
C THR A 95 6.22 9.51 10.19
N PHE A 96 5.09 10.22 10.20
CA PHE A 96 5.00 11.57 9.61
C PHE A 96 5.91 12.56 10.34
N ALA A 97 6.01 12.47 11.67
CA ALA A 97 6.92 13.31 12.43
C ALA A 97 8.40 13.04 12.12
N ASP A 98 8.75 11.81 11.76
CA ASP A 98 10.10 11.43 11.32
C ASP A 98 10.39 11.93 9.91
N ILE A 99 9.42 11.83 8.98
CA ILE A 99 9.50 12.41 7.63
C ILE A 99 9.77 13.91 7.69
N PHE A 100 9.04 14.66 8.52
CA PHE A 100 9.22 16.11 8.55
C PHE A 100 10.37 16.54 9.45
N GLY A 101 10.68 15.81 10.53
CA GLY A 101 11.84 16.05 11.39
C GLY A 101 12.06 17.53 11.71
N ALA A 102 13.25 18.03 11.37
CA ALA A 102 13.60 19.45 11.52
C ALA A 102 12.89 20.38 10.52
N GLY A 103 12.39 19.85 9.41
CA GLY A 103 11.59 20.56 8.40
C GLY A 103 10.22 21.02 8.90
N LEU A 104 9.74 20.53 10.06
CA LEU A 104 8.57 21.11 10.73
C LEU A 104 8.75 22.60 11.03
N GLY A 105 9.96 23.01 11.45
CA GLY A 105 10.27 24.42 11.72
C GLY A 105 9.28 25.09 12.66
N ASP A 106 8.53 26.06 12.12
CA ASP A 106 7.51 26.87 12.79
C ASP A 106 6.07 26.32 12.62
N LYS A 107 5.92 25.09 12.10
CA LYS A 107 4.63 24.47 11.78
C LYS A 107 4.35 23.32 12.71
N ASP A 108 3.11 23.24 13.19
CA ASP A 108 2.63 22.03 13.85
C ASP A 108 2.52 20.90 12.81
N LEU A 109 2.78 19.67 13.19
CA LEU A 109 2.29 18.51 12.44
C LEU A 109 0.88 18.21 12.92
N LEU A 110 -0.11 18.21 12.03
CA LEU A 110 -1.49 17.82 12.31
C LEU A 110 -1.81 16.50 11.58
N VAL A 111 -2.34 15.53 12.32
CA VAL A 111 -2.74 14.23 11.80
C VAL A 111 -4.14 13.93 12.33
N PHE A 112 -5.06 13.57 11.46
CA PHE A 112 -6.41 13.19 11.88
C PHE A 112 -6.87 11.94 11.15
N ASP A 113 -7.68 11.14 11.83
CA ASP A 113 -8.36 10.03 11.17
C ASP A 113 -9.49 10.63 10.33
N GLN A 114 -9.49 10.37 9.02
CA GLN A 114 -10.61 10.79 8.16
C GLN A 114 -11.91 10.17 8.67
N ARG A 115 -13.04 10.85 8.46
CA ARG A 115 -14.37 10.33 8.84
C ARG A 115 -14.54 8.87 8.41
N GLY A 116 -15.00 8.02 9.33
CA GLY A 116 -15.17 6.59 9.04
C GLY A 116 -13.90 5.75 9.18
N THR A 117 -12.75 6.32 9.55
CA THR A 117 -11.51 5.58 9.90
C THR A 117 -11.18 5.69 11.38
N GLY A 118 -10.38 4.75 11.88
CA GLY A 118 -9.72 4.84 13.18
C GLY A 118 -10.64 5.28 14.32
N LYS A 119 -10.26 6.36 14.99
CA LYS A 119 -11.04 6.94 16.11
C LYS A 119 -12.09 7.96 15.64
N SER A 120 -12.19 8.25 14.35
CA SER A 120 -13.15 9.19 13.74
C SER A 120 -14.44 8.52 13.28
N GLY A 121 -15.03 7.70 14.16
CA GLY A 121 -16.28 6.99 13.89
C GLY A 121 -16.14 5.88 12.84
N LEU A 122 -15.20 4.95 13.06
CA LEU A 122 -14.90 3.79 12.21
C LEU A 122 -16.16 3.17 11.57
N LEU A 123 -16.15 3.08 10.24
CA LEU A 123 -17.30 2.61 9.48
C LEU A 123 -17.34 1.07 9.48
N GLY A 124 -17.97 0.48 10.50
CA GLY A 124 -18.02 -0.97 10.63
C GLY A 124 -19.10 -1.64 9.79
N CYS A 125 -18.77 -2.80 9.21
CA CYS A 125 -19.71 -3.61 8.44
C CYS A 125 -19.53 -5.10 8.67
N ALA A 126 -20.54 -5.76 9.26
CA ALA A 126 -20.47 -7.18 9.58
C ALA A 126 -20.41 -8.05 8.32
N ALA A 127 -20.87 -7.54 7.17
CA ALA A 127 -20.82 -8.25 5.90
C ALA A 127 -19.37 -8.58 5.46
N PHE A 128 -18.38 -7.72 5.70
CA PHE A 128 -16.99 -8.05 5.36
C PHE A 128 -16.35 -9.10 6.27
N ARG A 129 -16.93 -9.30 7.46
CA ARG A 129 -16.48 -10.33 8.40
C ARG A 129 -17.17 -11.68 8.20
N ASN A 130 -18.48 -11.65 7.94
CA ASN A 130 -19.33 -12.84 8.00
C ASN A 130 -20.07 -13.12 6.67
N GLY A 131 -19.90 -12.25 5.68
CA GLY A 131 -20.60 -12.32 4.41
C GLY A 131 -20.18 -13.55 3.60
N ARG A 132 -21.16 -14.21 3.01
CA ARG A 132 -20.97 -15.33 2.08
C ARG A 132 -21.42 -14.90 0.69
N GLY A 133 -20.82 -15.53 -0.33
CA GLY A 133 -21.17 -15.29 -1.74
C GLY A 133 -20.14 -14.40 -2.44
N SER A 134 -20.54 -13.82 -3.58
CA SER A 134 -19.67 -12.93 -4.35
C SER A 134 -19.34 -11.66 -3.56
N ILE A 135 -18.17 -11.09 -3.82
CA ILE A 135 -17.77 -9.82 -3.20
C ILE A 135 -18.76 -8.69 -3.51
N ALA A 136 -19.36 -8.65 -4.70
CA ALA A 136 -20.40 -7.68 -5.03
C ALA A 136 -21.64 -7.79 -4.10
N ASN A 137 -22.01 -9.01 -3.70
CA ASN A 137 -23.09 -9.22 -2.73
C ASN A 137 -22.69 -8.76 -1.34
N VAL A 138 -21.45 -9.02 -0.93
CA VAL A 138 -20.91 -8.56 0.36
C VAL A 138 -20.89 -7.03 0.41
N VAL A 139 -20.38 -6.39 -0.64
CA VAL A 139 -20.33 -4.91 -0.81
C VAL A 139 -21.74 -4.32 -0.79
N GLY A 140 -22.70 -4.90 -1.52
CA GLY A 140 -24.09 -4.43 -1.52
C GLY A 140 -24.83 -4.63 -0.20
N ASN A 141 -24.59 -5.75 0.49
CA ASN A 141 -25.09 -5.96 1.86
C ASN A 141 -24.52 -4.91 2.81
N CYS A 142 -23.25 -4.55 2.60
CA CYS A 142 -22.59 -3.56 3.42
C CYS A 142 -23.21 -2.16 3.30
N ALA A 143 -23.43 -1.71 2.06
CA ALA A 143 -24.11 -0.45 1.80
C ALA A 143 -25.49 -0.37 2.46
N ARG A 144 -26.24 -1.48 2.48
CA ARG A 144 -27.54 -1.56 3.18
C ARG A 144 -27.40 -1.45 4.70
N GLN A 145 -26.36 -2.05 5.28
CA GLN A 145 -26.07 -1.92 6.72
C GLN A 145 -25.70 -0.49 7.11
N ILE A 146 -24.91 0.20 6.28
CA ILE A 146 -24.53 1.60 6.52
C ILE A 146 -25.74 2.54 6.35
N GLY A 147 -26.66 2.21 5.44
CA GLY A 147 -27.84 3.03 5.18
C GLY A 147 -27.49 4.33 4.43
N ALA A 148 -28.33 5.36 4.54
CA ALA A 148 -28.17 6.63 3.81
C ALA A 148 -26.85 7.35 4.13
N ARG A 149 -26.29 7.13 5.32
CA ARG A 149 -25.03 7.72 5.79
C ARG A 149 -23.85 7.47 4.84
N ARG A 150 -23.92 6.40 4.04
CA ARG A 150 -22.86 6.00 3.12
C ARG A 150 -22.51 7.08 2.07
N GLY A 151 -23.43 7.99 1.77
CA GLY A 151 -23.21 9.11 0.86
C GLY A 151 -22.34 10.25 1.40
N PHE A 152 -21.95 10.21 2.68
CA PHE A 152 -21.23 11.30 3.38
C PHE A 152 -19.80 10.91 3.80
N PHE A 153 -19.21 9.96 3.08
CA PHE A 153 -17.84 9.47 3.28
C PHE A 153 -16.99 9.65 2.02
N ARG A 154 -17.24 10.70 1.23
CA ARG A 154 -16.51 11.00 -0.01
C ARG A 154 -15.35 11.95 0.28
N THR A 155 -14.50 12.15 -0.72
CA THR A 155 -13.41 13.15 -0.71
C THR A 155 -13.92 14.53 -0.29
N ALA A 156 -15.03 15.01 -0.86
CA ALA A 156 -15.60 16.31 -0.54
C ALA A 156 -15.98 16.44 0.94
N ASP A 157 -16.49 15.37 1.53
CA ASP A 157 -16.86 15.36 2.94
C ASP A 157 -15.63 15.45 3.85
N SER A 158 -14.50 14.84 3.46
CA SER A 158 -13.20 14.96 4.13
C SER A 158 -12.55 16.33 3.93
N VAL A 159 -12.69 16.97 2.76
CA VAL A 159 -12.16 18.33 2.50
C VAL A 159 -12.73 19.33 3.52
N GLU A 160 -14.04 19.27 3.73
CA GLU A 160 -14.70 20.12 4.69
C GLU A 160 -14.37 19.79 6.16
N ASP A 161 -13.94 18.55 6.44
CA ASP A 161 -13.43 18.18 7.77
C ASP A 161 -12.05 18.78 8.04
N ILE A 162 -11.19 18.79 7.02
CA ILE A 162 -9.90 19.46 7.08
C ILE A 162 -10.09 20.95 7.33
N GLU A 163 -11.07 21.57 6.66
CA GLU A 163 -11.36 23.00 6.86
C GLU A 163 -11.86 23.28 8.28
N ALA A 164 -12.76 22.45 8.80
CA ALA A 164 -13.22 22.57 10.19
C ALA A 164 -12.09 22.42 11.20
N LEU A 165 -11.17 21.46 10.98
CA LEU A 165 -9.98 21.26 11.82
C LEU A 165 -8.99 22.43 11.71
N ARG A 166 -8.80 23.00 10.51
CA ARG A 166 -7.96 24.18 10.29
C ARG A 166 -8.46 25.35 11.12
N VAL A 167 -9.74 25.68 11.00
CA VAL A 167 -10.39 26.80 11.71
C VAL A 167 -10.35 26.57 13.22
N ALA A 168 -10.81 25.40 13.70
CA ALA A 168 -10.84 25.10 15.13
C ALA A 168 -9.44 24.98 15.76
N GLY A 169 -8.44 24.59 14.97
CA GLY A 169 -7.03 24.54 15.37
C GLY A 169 -6.34 25.91 15.42
N GLY A 170 -6.94 26.95 14.83
CA GLY A 170 -6.36 28.29 14.76
C GLY A 170 -5.27 28.43 13.67
N TYR A 171 -5.28 27.57 12.65
CA TYR A 171 -4.31 27.62 11.57
C TYR A 171 -4.78 28.55 10.45
N SER A 172 -3.97 29.54 10.06
CA SER A 172 -4.27 30.43 8.94
C SER A 172 -4.06 29.74 7.59
N LYS A 173 -3.03 28.90 7.48
CA LYS A 173 -2.72 28.11 6.28
C LYS A 173 -2.27 26.69 6.60
N LEU A 174 -2.37 25.82 5.61
CA LEU A 174 -1.90 24.44 5.66
C LEU A 174 -0.83 24.18 4.59
N VAL A 175 0.23 23.48 4.98
CA VAL A 175 0.98 22.62 4.06
C VAL A 175 0.30 21.28 4.06
N ILE A 176 -0.08 20.76 2.90
CA ILE A 176 -0.86 19.51 2.83
C ILE A 176 0.00 18.42 2.26
N PHE A 177 0.32 17.45 3.10
CA PHE A 177 1.01 16.23 2.70
C PHE A 177 0.00 15.10 2.52
N GLY A 178 0.05 14.43 1.37
CA GLY A 178 -0.75 13.24 1.10
C GLY A 178 0.11 12.10 0.58
N VAL A 179 -0.20 10.88 1.03
CA VAL A 179 0.30 9.65 0.40
C VAL A 179 -0.85 8.95 -0.33
N SER A 180 -0.62 8.43 -1.53
CA SER A 180 -1.60 7.60 -2.24
C SER A 180 -2.95 8.33 -2.40
N TYR A 181 -4.09 7.73 -2.07
CA TYR A 181 -5.40 8.39 -2.07
C TYR A 181 -5.43 9.72 -1.28
N GLY A 182 -4.60 9.89 -0.25
CA GLY A 182 -4.45 11.16 0.48
C GLY A 182 -4.02 12.32 -0.42
N THR A 183 -3.32 12.05 -1.54
CA THR A 183 -2.97 13.08 -2.54
C THR A 183 -4.19 13.60 -3.31
N LYS A 184 -5.19 12.74 -3.57
CA LYS A 184 -6.48 13.17 -4.14
C LYS A 184 -7.19 14.11 -3.19
N VAL A 185 -7.22 13.78 -1.90
CA VAL A 185 -7.82 14.63 -0.85
C VAL A 185 -7.07 15.96 -0.74
N ALA A 186 -5.74 15.93 -0.80
CA ALA A 186 -4.91 17.13 -0.76
C ALA A 186 -5.18 18.07 -1.95
N LEU A 187 -5.20 17.50 -3.16
CA LEU A 187 -5.54 18.24 -4.38
C LEU A 187 -6.97 18.80 -4.31
N ALA A 188 -7.93 18.04 -3.78
CA ALA A 188 -9.32 18.46 -3.69
C ALA A 188 -9.49 19.62 -2.70
N TYR A 189 -8.79 19.57 -1.56
CA TYR A 189 -8.76 20.67 -0.61
C TYR A 189 -8.16 21.93 -1.25
N ALA A 190 -7.03 21.79 -1.96
CA ALA A 190 -6.40 22.93 -2.64
C ALA A 190 -7.29 23.54 -3.72
N ALA A 191 -8.08 22.73 -4.44
CA ALA A 191 -9.03 23.22 -5.43
C ALA A 191 -10.22 23.97 -4.79
N GLN A 192 -10.67 23.53 -3.60
CA GLN A 192 -11.84 24.10 -2.93
C GLN A 192 -11.53 25.28 -2.00
N HIS A 193 -10.38 25.27 -1.34
CA HIS A 193 -9.92 26.30 -0.39
C HIS A 193 -8.51 26.82 -0.74
N PRO A 194 -8.26 27.29 -1.98
CA PRO A 194 -6.91 27.64 -2.44
C PRO A 194 -6.22 28.73 -1.58
N GLU A 195 -6.99 29.64 -1.00
CA GLU A 195 -6.49 30.73 -0.14
C GLU A 195 -5.92 30.23 1.19
N ASN A 196 -6.35 29.05 1.64
CA ASN A 196 -5.95 28.43 2.91
C ASN A 196 -4.77 27.44 2.74
N VAL A 197 -4.22 27.34 1.53
CA VAL A 197 -3.07 26.47 1.25
C VAL A 197 -1.78 27.29 1.12
N ASP A 198 -0.72 26.81 1.77
CA ASP A 198 0.64 27.27 1.58
C ASP A 198 1.32 26.49 0.45
N SER A 199 1.36 25.16 0.59
CA SER A 199 1.97 24.26 -0.40
C SER A 199 1.44 22.84 -0.29
N LEU A 200 1.64 22.06 -1.35
CA LEU A 200 1.28 20.64 -1.42
C LEU A 200 2.53 19.76 -1.51
N ILE A 201 2.51 18.61 -0.85
CA ILE A 201 3.51 17.54 -1.00
C ILE A 201 2.76 16.24 -1.27
N LEU A 202 2.91 15.71 -2.48
CA LEU A 202 2.15 14.58 -3.01
C LEU A 202 3.07 13.38 -3.25
N ASP A 203 3.07 12.42 -2.34
CA ASP A 203 3.82 11.17 -2.48
C ASP A 203 2.91 10.09 -3.07
N SER A 204 3.32 9.52 -4.22
CA SER A 204 2.61 8.44 -4.90
C SER A 204 1.20 8.88 -5.33
N THR A 205 1.16 9.73 -6.35
CA THR A 205 0.03 10.60 -6.67
C THR A 205 -1.18 9.87 -7.27
N VAL A 206 -2.34 10.04 -6.64
CA VAL A 206 -3.68 9.83 -7.20
C VAL A 206 -4.22 11.18 -7.67
N PRO A 207 -4.51 11.35 -8.97
CA PRO A 207 -5.02 12.61 -9.49
C PRO A 207 -6.47 12.90 -9.05
N LEU A 208 -6.95 14.12 -9.28
CA LEU A 208 -8.27 14.59 -8.84
C LEU A 208 -9.45 13.78 -9.40
N ASP A 209 -9.32 13.22 -10.60
CA ASP A 209 -10.29 12.31 -11.21
C ASP A 209 -10.33 10.92 -10.55
N GLY A 210 -9.47 10.70 -9.55
CA GLY A 210 -9.38 9.47 -8.79
C GLY A 210 -8.56 8.39 -9.50
N PRO A 211 -8.45 7.21 -8.87
CA PRO A 211 -7.87 6.06 -9.56
C PRO A 211 -8.78 5.64 -10.74
N ASP A 212 -8.18 5.24 -11.86
CA ASP A 212 -8.95 4.70 -12.98
C ASP A 212 -9.69 3.43 -12.53
N ALA A 213 -11.02 3.42 -12.64
CA ALA A 213 -11.86 2.33 -12.14
C ALA A 213 -11.51 0.96 -12.74
N LEU A 214 -10.96 0.96 -13.96
CA LEU A 214 -10.58 -0.23 -14.72
C LEU A 214 -9.08 -0.55 -14.62
N ALA A 215 -8.34 0.19 -13.80
CA ALA A 215 -6.89 0.09 -13.61
C ALA A 215 -6.09 0.24 -14.93
N ARG A 216 -6.60 1.01 -15.90
CA ARG A 216 -5.94 1.19 -17.21
C ARG A 216 -4.58 1.87 -17.09
N ASN A 217 -4.44 2.85 -16.19
CA ASN A 217 -3.16 3.49 -15.87
C ASN A 217 -2.13 2.48 -15.33
N THR A 218 -2.53 1.63 -14.38
CA THR A 218 -1.72 0.51 -13.89
C THR A 218 -1.31 -0.43 -15.03
N LEU A 219 -2.27 -0.89 -15.84
CA LEU A 219 -2.00 -1.86 -16.91
C LEU A 219 -1.08 -1.28 -18.00
N ALA A 220 -1.24 0.00 -18.32
CA ALA A 220 -0.42 0.70 -19.30
C ALA A 220 1.04 0.88 -18.82
N THR A 221 1.29 1.01 -17.52
CA THR A 221 2.65 1.21 -16.99
C THR A 221 3.47 -0.09 -16.88
N LEU A 222 2.81 -1.25 -16.78
CA LEU A 222 3.50 -2.53 -16.51
C LEU A 222 4.63 -2.86 -17.49
N PRO A 223 4.49 -2.66 -18.82
CA PRO A 223 5.59 -2.93 -19.76
C PRO A 223 6.84 -2.11 -19.45
N ARG A 224 6.69 -0.85 -19.01
CA ARG A 224 7.81 0.02 -18.59
C ARG A 224 8.40 -0.48 -17.28
N VAL A 225 7.57 -0.63 -16.25
CA VAL A 225 8.04 -1.01 -14.90
C VAL A 225 8.77 -2.36 -14.93
N LEU A 226 8.22 -3.36 -15.61
CA LEU A 226 8.81 -4.69 -15.69
C LEU A 226 9.98 -4.76 -16.67
N GLY A 227 9.77 -4.33 -17.92
CA GLY A 227 10.76 -4.49 -18.99
C GLY A 227 11.87 -3.46 -18.98
N GLN A 228 11.52 -2.18 -18.81
CA GLN A 228 12.44 -1.05 -19.00
C GLN A 228 13.08 -0.58 -17.70
N THR A 229 12.46 -0.86 -16.54
CA THR A 229 13.00 -0.49 -15.22
C THR A 229 13.55 -1.69 -14.48
N LEU A 230 12.72 -2.70 -14.18
CA LEU A 230 13.14 -3.85 -13.36
C LEU A 230 14.15 -4.74 -14.10
N CYS A 231 13.90 -4.97 -15.39
CA CYS A 231 14.77 -5.77 -16.26
C CYS A 231 15.69 -4.93 -17.15
N ALA A 232 16.01 -3.68 -16.75
CA ALA A 232 16.92 -2.82 -17.49
C ALA A 232 18.30 -3.46 -17.69
N GLY A 233 18.89 -3.29 -18.87
CA GLY A 233 20.20 -3.85 -19.20
C GLY A 233 20.25 -5.37 -19.06
N THR A 234 21.16 -5.88 -18.23
CA THR A 234 21.30 -7.33 -17.97
C THR A 234 20.65 -7.80 -16.67
N ALA A 235 19.85 -6.95 -16.00
CA ALA A 235 19.33 -7.23 -14.66
C ALA A 235 18.53 -8.55 -14.57
N CYS A 236 17.82 -8.93 -15.64
CA CYS A 236 17.03 -10.16 -15.69
C CYS A 236 17.69 -11.34 -16.40
N ALA A 237 18.95 -11.25 -16.83
CA ALA A 237 19.61 -12.28 -17.65
C ALA A 237 19.54 -13.70 -17.06
N ASP A 238 19.64 -13.83 -15.72
CA ASP A 238 19.54 -15.11 -15.01
C ASP A 238 18.12 -15.48 -14.55
N ALA A 239 17.13 -14.59 -14.77
CA ALA A 239 15.78 -14.71 -14.25
C ALA A 239 14.73 -14.95 -15.35
N SER A 240 14.70 -14.08 -16.37
CA SER A 240 13.75 -14.11 -17.48
C SER A 240 14.38 -13.57 -18.76
N PRO A 241 14.19 -14.22 -19.93
CA PRO A 241 14.67 -13.71 -21.21
C PRO A 241 13.86 -12.50 -21.71
N ASP A 242 12.57 -12.44 -21.40
CA ASP A 242 11.66 -11.33 -21.73
C ASP A 242 10.47 -11.38 -20.76
N VAL A 243 10.54 -10.57 -19.71
CA VAL A 243 9.53 -10.56 -18.64
C VAL A 243 8.16 -10.12 -19.15
N ASN A 244 8.10 -9.19 -20.12
CA ASN A 244 6.84 -8.67 -20.64
C ASN A 244 6.12 -9.73 -21.46
N ALA A 245 6.84 -10.39 -22.38
CA ALA A 245 6.29 -11.48 -23.17
C ALA A 245 5.88 -12.67 -22.30
N GLU A 246 6.67 -13.00 -21.26
CA GLU A 246 6.34 -14.09 -20.36
C GLU A 246 5.13 -13.78 -19.46
N VAL A 247 5.01 -12.56 -18.93
CA VAL A 247 3.82 -12.12 -18.18
C VAL A 247 2.59 -12.18 -19.07
N SER A 248 2.65 -11.63 -20.28
CA SER A 248 1.50 -11.64 -21.20
C SER A 248 1.05 -13.06 -21.57
N LYS A 249 2.02 -13.92 -21.90
CA LYS A 249 1.77 -15.33 -22.20
C LYS A 249 1.17 -16.07 -21.00
N LEU A 250 1.65 -15.80 -19.80
CA LEU A 250 1.14 -16.41 -18.58
C LEU A 250 -0.27 -15.91 -18.25
N ALA A 251 -0.52 -14.60 -18.33
CA ALA A 251 -1.83 -14.01 -18.12
C ALA A 251 -2.88 -14.60 -19.07
N ALA A 252 -2.55 -14.74 -20.36
CA ALA A 252 -3.43 -15.39 -21.34
C ALA A 252 -3.69 -16.87 -21.03
N ARG A 253 -2.68 -17.61 -20.52
CA ARG A 253 -2.87 -19.00 -20.07
C ARG A 253 -3.81 -19.08 -18.86
N LEU A 254 -3.59 -18.24 -17.86
CA LEU A 254 -4.38 -18.19 -16.64
C LEU A 254 -5.83 -17.76 -16.91
N ALA A 255 -6.06 -16.85 -17.86
CA ALA A 255 -7.41 -16.45 -18.26
C ALA A 255 -8.22 -17.57 -18.91
N ARG A 256 -7.57 -18.53 -19.58
CA ARG A 256 -8.24 -19.74 -20.11
C ARG A 256 -8.50 -20.77 -19.01
N ARG A 257 -7.55 -20.94 -18.09
CA ARG A 257 -7.64 -21.90 -17.00
C ARG A 257 -6.79 -21.44 -15.82
N ASN A 258 -7.44 -21.12 -14.71
CA ASN A 258 -6.76 -20.87 -13.44
C ASN A 258 -5.88 -22.08 -13.08
N ALA A 259 -4.71 -21.78 -12.53
CA ALA A 259 -3.76 -22.78 -12.12
C ALA A 259 -3.83 -22.99 -10.60
N SER A 260 -3.41 -24.17 -10.12
CA SER A 260 -3.36 -24.46 -8.70
C SER A 260 -2.20 -25.38 -8.36
N GLY A 261 -1.71 -25.28 -7.13
CA GLY A 261 -0.56 -26.06 -6.68
C GLY A 261 -0.32 -25.90 -5.18
N PRO A 262 0.65 -26.65 -4.63
CA PRO A 262 0.96 -26.58 -3.21
C PRO A 262 1.70 -25.31 -2.83
N VAL A 263 1.38 -24.78 -1.64
CA VAL A 263 2.15 -23.79 -0.87
C VAL A 263 2.31 -24.31 0.56
N TYR A 264 3.30 -23.80 1.29
CA TYR A 264 3.60 -24.25 2.65
C TYR A 264 3.45 -23.10 3.64
N THR A 265 2.78 -23.35 4.76
CA THR A 265 2.56 -22.35 5.82
C THR A 265 3.75 -22.24 6.76
N GLY A 266 3.74 -21.27 7.68
CA GLY A 266 4.72 -21.18 8.77
C GLY A 266 4.74 -22.41 9.70
N ALA A 267 3.66 -23.19 9.72
CA ALA A 267 3.59 -24.48 10.41
C ALA A 267 4.09 -25.68 9.58
N GLY A 268 4.52 -25.45 8.33
CA GLY A 268 4.94 -26.49 7.40
C GLY A 268 3.79 -27.27 6.77
N GLN A 269 2.55 -26.80 6.94
CA GLN A 269 1.39 -27.47 6.37
C GLN A 269 1.29 -27.18 4.88
N ARG A 270 1.07 -28.23 4.09
CA ARG A 270 0.80 -28.11 2.66
C ARG A 270 -0.64 -27.66 2.44
N LYS A 271 -0.82 -26.48 1.86
CA LYS A 271 -2.12 -25.95 1.40
C LYS A 271 -2.15 -25.86 -0.12
N THR A 272 -3.34 -25.92 -0.73
CA THR A 272 -3.49 -25.69 -2.17
C THR A 272 -3.83 -24.22 -2.42
N ALA A 273 -2.96 -23.52 -3.14
CA ALA A 273 -3.21 -22.17 -3.63
C ALA A 273 -3.71 -22.21 -5.07
N LYS A 274 -4.52 -21.21 -5.45
CA LYS A 274 -5.02 -21.01 -6.81
C LYS A 274 -4.55 -19.65 -7.31
N ILE A 275 -4.26 -19.55 -8.60
CA ILE A 275 -3.93 -18.28 -9.25
C ILE A 275 -4.62 -18.18 -10.61
N GLY A 276 -5.24 -17.03 -10.85
CA GLY A 276 -5.81 -16.62 -12.13
C GLY A 276 -5.13 -15.36 -12.66
N PRO A 277 -5.63 -14.74 -13.75
CA PRO A 277 -5.02 -13.54 -14.32
C PRO A 277 -5.01 -12.37 -13.33
N THR A 278 -6.09 -12.14 -12.58
CA THR A 278 -6.14 -11.13 -11.51
C THR A 278 -5.15 -11.44 -10.38
N GLY A 279 -5.01 -12.72 -10.01
CA GLY A 279 -4.02 -13.11 -8.99
C GLY A 279 -2.59 -12.81 -9.43
N LEU A 280 -2.27 -12.99 -10.72
CA LEU A 280 -0.98 -12.58 -11.28
C LEU A 280 -0.80 -11.05 -11.24
N LEU A 281 -1.83 -10.28 -11.62
CA LEU A 281 -1.78 -8.82 -11.51
C LEU A 281 -1.54 -8.36 -10.07
N ASN A 282 -2.23 -8.96 -9.09
CA ASN A 282 -2.05 -8.65 -7.67
C ASN A 282 -0.62 -8.96 -7.18
N VAL A 283 0.01 -10.02 -7.67
CA VAL A 283 1.42 -10.33 -7.36
C VAL A 283 2.36 -9.26 -7.91
N ILE A 284 2.11 -8.80 -9.15
CA ILE A 284 2.89 -7.72 -9.76
C ILE A 284 2.73 -6.43 -8.95
N GLN A 285 1.49 -6.05 -8.62
CA GLN A 285 1.20 -4.85 -7.85
C GLN A 285 1.80 -4.92 -6.44
N ALA A 286 1.72 -6.06 -5.76
CA ALA A 286 2.35 -6.22 -4.45
C ALA A 286 3.88 -5.99 -4.46
N GLY A 287 4.53 -6.04 -5.63
CA GLY A 287 5.93 -5.69 -5.80
C GLY A 287 6.24 -4.20 -5.62
N ASP A 288 5.26 -3.29 -5.72
CA ASP A 288 5.48 -1.87 -5.42
C ASP A 288 5.56 -1.60 -3.91
N LEU A 289 4.85 -2.38 -3.10
CA LEU A 289 4.92 -2.36 -1.64
C LEU A 289 6.01 -3.27 -1.06
N ASN A 290 6.36 -4.36 -1.76
CA ASN A 290 7.32 -5.34 -1.29
C ASN A 290 8.44 -5.58 -2.31
N PRO A 291 9.64 -5.01 -2.09
CA PRO A 291 10.71 -5.09 -3.07
C PRO A 291 11.27 -6.53 -3.25
N GLU A 292 11.13 -7.42 -2.27
CA GLU A 292 11.51 -8.83 -2.41
C GLU A 292 10.54 -9.59 -3.33
N VAL A 293 9.23 -9.31 -3.25
CA VAL A 293 8.25 -9.86 -4.20
C VAL A 293 8.58 -9.40 -5.62
N ARG A 294 8.91 -8.11 -5.79
CA ARG A 294 9.34 -7.54 -7.07
C ARG A 294 10.62 -8.19 -7.61
N ALA A 295 11.61 -8.39 -6.75
CA ALA A 295 12.89 -8.99 -7.13
C ALA A 295 12.74 -10.45 -7.58
N GLU A 296 11.83 -11.23 -6.96
CA GLU A 296 11.58 -12.63 -7.31
C GLU A 296 10.64 -12.82 -8.52
N LEU A 297 9.84 -11.81 -8.86
CA LEU A 297 8.77 -11.89 -9.86
C LEU A 297 9.26 -12.41 -11.23
N PRO A 298 10.33 -11.87 -11.87
CA PRO A 298 10.74 -12.33 -13.19
C PRO A 298 11.09 -13.83 -13.22
N GLY A 299 11.83 -14.31 -12.22
CA GLY A 299 12.20 -15.72 -12.08
C GLY A 299 11.00 -16.62 -11.80
N ALA A 300 10.02 -16.14 -11.03
CA ALA A 300 8.80 -16.86 -10.73
C ALA A 300 7.87 -17.00 -11.96
N VAL A 301 7.72 -15.94 -12.75
CA VAL A 301 6.96 -15.96 -14.00
C VAL A 301 7.62 -16.91 -15.01
N HIS A 302 8.95 -16.83 -15.16
CA HIS A 302 9.70 -17.74 -16.03
C HIS A 302 9.53 -19.20 -15.61
N ALA A 303 9.61 -19.49 -14.30
CA ALA A 303 9.37 -20.84 -13.78
C ALA A 303 7.96 -21.34 -14.12
N ALA A 304 6.94 -20.50 -13.98
CA ALA A 304 5.55 -20.84 -14.30
C ALA A 304 5.33 -21.10 -15.80
N ILE A 305 5.96 -20.31 -16.70
CA ILE A 305 5.92 -20.56 -18.15
C ILE A 305 6.43 -21.97 -18.49
N GLN A 306 7.37 -22.44 -17.69
CA GLN A 306 8.05 -23.71 -17.83
C GLN A 306 7.46 -24.81 -16.91
N LYS A 307 6.19 -24.64 -16.51
CA LYS A 307 5.38 -25.59 -15.74
C LYS A 307 5.82 -25.83 -14.30
N ASP A 308 6.63 -24.96 -13.73
CA ASP A 308 6.94 -24.94 -12.30
C ASP A 308 6.23 -23.77 -11.62
N LEU A 309 5.04 -24.04 -11.08
CA LEU A 309 4.14 -23.03 -10.56
C LEU A 309 4.45 -22.63 -9.11
N ALA A 310 5.27 -23.40 -8.39
CA ALA A 310 5.51 -23.20 -6.96
C ALA A 310 6.07 -21.80 -6.60
N PRO A 311 7.04 -21.23 -7.34
CA PRO A 311 7.53 -19.87 -7.05
C PRO A 311 6.43 -18.81 -7.14
N LEU A 312 5.61 -18.86 -8.19
CA LEU A 312 4.54 -17.90 -8.38
C LEU A 312 3.44 -18.02 -7.34
N LEU A 313 3.07 -19.24 -6.94
CA LEU A 313 2.08 -19.45 -5.87
C LEU A 313 2.60 -19.02 -4.51
N ARG A 314 3.90 -19.19 -4.24
CA ARG A 314 4.53 -18.63 -3.03
C ARG A 314 4.43 -17.11 -3.03
N LEU A 315 4.77 -16.44 -4.14
CA LEU A 315 4.62 -14.99 -4.25
C LEU A 315 3.16 -14.58 -4.06
N SER A 316 2.21 -15.29 -4.66
CA SER A 316 0.77 -15.05 -4.46
C SER A 316 0.32 -15.20 -3.01
N ALA A 317 0.90 -16.13 -2.26
CA ALA A 317 0.61 -16.31 -0.84
C ALA A 317 1.30 -15.28 0.06
N ARG A 318 2.32 -14.58 -0.44
CA ARG A 318 3.01 -13.48 0.25
C ARG A 318 2.43 -12.12 -0.10
N SER A 319 1.94 -11.95 -1.33
CA SER A 319 1.29 -10.74 -1.82
C SER A 319 -0.09 -10.55 -1.20
N VAL A 320 -0.77 -11.64 -0.85
CA VAL A 320 -2.01 -11.68 -0.07
C VAL A 320 -1.64 -12.40 1.21
N GLY A 321 -1.45 -11.71 2.34
CA GLY A 321 -0.90 -12.25 3.58
C GLY A 321 -1.62 -13.51 4.10
N LEU A 322 -1.30 -14.68 3.53
CA LEU A 322 -1.89 -15.96 3.90
C LEU A 322 -1.14 -16.54 5.10
N ASP A 323 -1.55 -16.08 6.28
CA ASP A 323 -1.83 -16.96 7.41
C ASP A 323 -2.96 -16.36 8.28
N ASN A 324 -4.12 -16.08 7.66
CA ASN A 324 -5.42 -16.21 8.33
C ASN A 324 -6.35 -16.92 7.35
N GLY A 325 -6.98 -18.00 7.80
CA GLY A 325 -7.76 -18.95 7.00
C GLY A 325 -9.09 -18.40 6.50
N ASP A 326 -9.07 -17.29 5.77
CA ASP A 326 -10.23 -16.74 5.12
C ASP A 326 -9.90 -16.46 3.66
N ALA A 327 -10.69 -17.04 2.76
CA ALA A 327 -10.96 -16.44 1.45
C ALA A 327 -11.82 -15.16 1.61
N GLY A 328 -11.64 -14.45 2.73
CA GLY A 328 -12.20 -13.16 3.04
C GLY A 328 -11.38 -12.17 2.24
N THR A 329 -12.06 -11.50 1.32
CA THR A 329 -11.56 -10.38 0.55
C THR A 329 -10.71 -9.48 1.44
N GLY A 330 -9.51 -9.08 0.99
CA GLY A 330 -8.51 -8.27 1.71
C GLY A 330 -8.97 -6.86 2.14
N TYR A 331 -10.27 -6.68 2.32
CA TYR A 331 -11.02 -5.55 2.83
C TYR A 331 -11.56 -5.84 4.23
N GLN A 332 -10.95 -6.77 4.98
CA GLN A 332 -11.26 -6.92 6.40
C GLN A 332 -10.93 -5.61 7.11
N SER A 333 -11.84 -5.19 8.00
CA SER A 333 -11.64 -4.08 8.93
C SER A 333 -10.50 -4.43 9.90
N SER A 334 -9.24 -4.26 9.47
CA SER A 334 -8.14 -4.13 10.41
C SER A 334 -8.17 -2.70 10.96
N GLY A 335 -7.65 -2.48 12.17
CA GLY A 335 -7.60 -1.14 12.77
C GLY A 335 -6.80 -0.11 11.96
N GLU A 336 -6.16 -0.54 10.86
CA GLU A 336 -5.36 0.29 9.97
C GLU A 336 -6.00 0.47 8.58
N GLY A 337 -6.92 -0.39 8.13
CA GLY A 337 -7.60 -0.25 6.83
C GLY A 337 -9.04 -0.76 6.86
N ASP A 338 -10.01 0.11 6.56
CA ASP A 338 -11.44 -0.19 6.61
C ASP A 338 -12.03 -0.43 5.21
N GLY A 339 -12.34 -1.69 4.90
CA GLY A 339 -13.01 -2.06 3.66
C GLY A 339 -14.37 -1.40 3.46
N SER A 340 -15.13 -1.19 4.53
CA SER A 340 -16.43 -0.51 4.46
C SER A 340 -16.26 0.95 4.07
N LEU A 341 -15.26 1.64 4.63
CA LEU A 341 -14.96 3.00 4.18
C LEU A 341 -14.42 3.03 2.76
N TYR A 342 -13.54 2.10 2.39
CA TYR A 342 -13.04 1.98 1.02
C TYR A 342 -14.19 1.92 0.01
N PHE A 343 -15.16 1.01 0.20
CA PHE A 343 -16.29 0.89 -0.71
C PHE A 343 -17.28 2.04 -0.60
N ALA A 344 -17.52 2.59 0.59
CA ALA A 344 -18.36 3.78 0.75
C ALA A 344 -17.84 4.97 -0.02
N THR A 345 -16.53 5.16 0.03
CA THR A 345 -15.84 6.22 -0.72
C THR A 345 -15.88 5.90 -2.21
N MET A 346 -15.24 4.80 -2.62
CA MET A 346 -14.99 4.51 -4.04
C MET A 346 -16.28 4.29 -4.83
N CYS A 347 -17.29 3.61 -4.28
CA CYS A 347 -18.52 3.37 -5.03
C CYS A 347 -19.42 4.61 -5.15
N GLU A 348 -19.36 5.56 -4.19
CA GLU A 348 -20.13 6.79 -4.28
C GLU A 348 -19.46 7.83 -5.18
N GLU A 349 -18.12 7.96 -5.14
CA GLU A 349 -17.41 9.06 -5.79
C GLU A 349 -16.72 8.74 -7.12
N THR A 350 -16.64 7.47 -7.53
CA THR A 350 -15.99 7.10 -8.80
C THR A 350 -16.92 7.40 -9.97
N GLY A 351 -16.64 8.48 -10.72
CA GLY A 351 -17.41 8.88 -11.89
C GLY A 351 -17.20 8.01 -13.13
N SER A 352 -16.09 7.25 -13.19
CA SER A 352 -15.69 6.44 -14.35
C SER A 352 -16.23 5.01 -14.35
N LEU A 353 -17.23 4.71 -13.50
CA LEU A 353 -17.87 3.39 -13.50
C LEU A 353 -18.64 3.19 -14.83
N PRO A 354 -18.36 2.12 -15.59
CA PRO A 354 -18.87 1.93 -16.95
C PRO A 354 -20.30 1.36 -16.97
N TRP A 355 -21.18 1.90 -16.14
CA TRP A 355 -22.58 1.49 -16.05
C TRP A 355 -23.45 2.63 -15.50
N ASP A 356 -24.74 2.56 -15.83
CA ASP A 356 -25.73 3.51 -15.37
C ASP A 356 -26.01 3.32 -13.87
N ARG A 357 -25.81 4.40 -13.10
CA ARG A 357 -26.08 4.46 -11.66
C ARG A 357 -27.55 4.18 -11.32
N ALA A 358 -28.50 4.43 -12.21
CA ALA A 358 -29.92 4.12 -11.97
C ALA A 358 -30.27 2.65 -12.28
N ALA A 359 -29.44 1.93 -13.03
CA ALA A 359 -29.73 0.58 -13.45
C ALA A 359 -29.66 -0.44 -12.30
N GLY A 360 -30.43 -1.53 -12.41
CA GLY A 360 -30.35 -2.67 -11.49
C GLY A 360 -29.04 -3.45 -11.62
N VAL A 361 -28.68 -4.24 -10.60
CA VAL A 361 -27.40 -4.97 -10.53
C VAL A 361 -27.09 -5.81 -11.79
N PRO A 362 -28.02 -6.63 -12.35
CA PRO A 362 -27.73 -7.41 -13.56
C PRO A 362 -27.44 -6.54 -14.79
N ALA A 363 -28.14 -5.40 -14.92
CA ALA A 363 -27.95 -4.46 -16.01
C ALA A 363 -26.60 -3.74 -15.89
N ARG A 364 -26.20 -3.33 -14.67
CA ARG A 364 -24.87 -2.74 -14.42
C ARG A 364 -23.74 -3.70 -14.78
N MET A 365 -23.85 -4.97 -14.40
CA MET A 365 -22.87 -6.00 -14.79
C MET A 365 -22.79 -6.16 -16.31
N SER A 366 -23.94 -6.24 -16.98
CA SER A 366 -23.99 -6.37 -18.45
C SER A 366 -23.38 -5.16 -19.16
N GLN A 367 -23.61 -3.95 -18.64
CA GLN A 367 -23.00 -2.72 -19.15
C GLN A 367 -21.49 -2.69 -18.95
N ALA A 368 -21.00 -3.10 -17.77
CA ALA A 368 -19.57 -3.21 -17.49
C ALA A 368 -18.88 -4.19 -18.46
N GLU A 369 -19.47 -5.36 -18.66
CA GLU A 369 -18.97 -6.39 -19.57
C GLU A 369 -18.96 -5.89 -21.02
N ALA A 370 -20.05 -5.26 -21.47
CA ALA A 370 -20.15 -4.67 -22.80
C ALA A 370 -19.10 -3.58 -23.03
N PHE A 371 -18.90 -2.70 -22.05
CA PHE A 371 -17.88 -1.66 -22.11
C PHE A 371 -16.48 -2.27 -22.25
N VAL A 372 -16.12 -3.21 -21.37
CA VAL A 372 -14.81 -3.87 -21.36
C VAL A 372 -14.56 -4.62 -22.68
N LYS A 373 -15.57 -5.33 -23.20
CA LYS A 373 -15.50 -6.04 -24.47
C LYS A 373 -15.35 -5.08 -25.67
N GLY A 374 -15.92 -3.88 -25.58
CA GLY A 374 -15.84 -2.85 -26.61
C GLY A 374 -14.49 -2.12 -26.67
N GLN A 375 -13.62 -2.25 -25.66
CA GLN A 375 -12.31 -1.59 -25.66
C GLN A 375 -11.30 -2.34 -26.56
N PRO A 376 -10.38 -1.61 -27.22
CA PRO A 376 -9.25 -2.21 -27.92
C PRO A 376 -8.42 -3.12 -27.02
N ALA A 377 -7.87 -4.21 -27.56
CA ALA A 377 -7.04 -5.13 -26.78
C ALA A 377 -5.81 -4.43 -26.15
N ALA A 378 -5.25 -3.44 -26.83
CA ALA A 378 -4.10 -2.65 -26.35
C ALA A 378 -4.39 -1.88 -25.05
N THR A 379 -5.66 -1.57 -24.75
CA THR A 379 -6.08 -0.91 -23.50
C THR A 379 -5.70 -1.72 -22.25
N TRP A 380 -5.58 -3.04 -22.39
CA TRP A 380 -5.34 -3.97 -21.28
C TRP A 380 -3.86 -4.35 -21.11
N GLY A 381 -2.98 -3.77 -21.93
CA GLY A 381 -1.53 -3.97 -21.85
C GLY A 381 -1.14 -5.45 -21.93
N LEU A 382 -0.44 -5.93 -20.91
CA LEU A 382 0.03 -7.32 -20.85
C LEU A 382 -1.10 -8.33 -20.54
N PHE A 383 -2.28 -7.88 -20.14
CA PHE A 383 -3.34 -8.76 -19.61
C PHE A 383 -4.54 -8.88 -20.56
N PRO A 384 -5.27 -10.01 -20.51
CA PRO A 384 -6.59 -10.10 -21.14
C PRO A 384 -7.61 -9.21 -20.42
N SER A 385 -8.61 -8.72 -21.15
CA SER A 385 -9.63 -7.78 -20.65
C SER A 385 -10.41 -8.25 -19.42
N VAL A 386 -10.46 -9.56 -19.15
CA VAL A 386 -11.12 -10.15 -17.97
C VAL A 386 -10.61 -9.57 -16.65
N VAL A 387 -9.36 -9.07 -16.58
CA VAL A 387 -8.85 -8.46 -15.34
C VAL A 387 -9.61 -7.18 -14.97
N ALA A 388 -10.13 -6.44 -15.97
CA ALA A 388 -10.89 -5.22 -15.74
C ALA A 388 -12.23 -5.48 -15.00
N LEU A 389 -12.80 -6.67 -15.20
CA LEU A 389 -14.03 -7.13 -14.54
C LEU A 389 -13.78 -7.70 -13.14
N THR A 390 -12.59 -7.51 -12.60
CA THR A 390 -12.27 -7.85 -11.20
C THR A 390 -11.97 -6.61 -10.34
N GLY A 391 -11.98 -5.42 -10.95
CA GLY A 391 -11.82 -4.14 -10.28
C GLY A 391 -13.14 -3.48 -9.86
N LEU A 392 -13.07 -2.19 -9.51
CA LEU A 392 -14.16 -1.40 -8.95
C LEU A 392 -15.51 -1.52 -9.71
N PRO A 393 -15.57 -1.52 -11.05
CA PRO A 393 -16.80 -1.67 -11.80
C PRO A 393 -17.62 -2.88 -11.36
N SER A 394 -16.99 -4.03 -11.17
CA SER A 394 -17.65 -5.27 -10.76
C SER A 394 -17.83 -5.39 -9.24
N LEU A 395 -16.97 -4.75 -8.45
CA LEU A 395 -17.12 -4.73 -6.99
C LEU A 395 -18.28 -3.81 -6.54
N CYS A 396 -18.49 -2.70 -7.24
CA CYS A 396 -19.48 -1.68 -6.89
C CYS A 396 -20.86 -1.90 -7.53
N VAL A 397 -21.08 -2.89 -8.41
CA VAL A 397 -22.41 -3.10 -9.04
C VAL A 397 -23.53 -3.30 -8.02
N GLY A 398 -23.21 -3.93 -6.88
CA GLY A 398 -24.15 -4.19 -5.80
C GLY A 398 -24.36 -3.00 -4.86
N TRP A 399 -23.59 -1.91 -5.02
CA TRP A 399 -23.65 -0.72 -4.18
C TRP A 399 -24.81 0.19 -4.61
N PRO A 400 -25.87 0.36 -3.81
CA PRO A 400 -26.91 1.35 -4.05
C PRO A 400 -26.35 2.74 -3.79
N ASN A 401 -26.50 3.66 -4.74
CA ASN A 401 -26.02 5.03 -4.57
C ASN A 401 -26.80 5.74 -3.45
N ALA A 402 -26.14 6.53 -2.64
CA ALA A 402 -26.75 7.47 -1.68
C ALA A 402 -26.39 8.93 -1.99
N SER A 403 -25.34 9.16 -2.78
CA SER A 403 -25.00 10.50 -3.24
C SER A 403 -25.45 10.74 -4.68
N PRO A 404 -25.59 12.01 -5.08
CA PRO A 404 -25.64 12.39 -6.49
C PRO A 404 -24.47 11.79 -7.27
N ALA A 405 -24.61 11.75 -8.60
CA ALA A 405 -23.52 11.36 -9.47
C ALA A 405 -22.30 12.29 -9.23
N PRO A 406 -21.07 11.76 -9.24
CA PRO A 406 -19.87 12.56 -9.06
C PRO A 406 -19.81 13.68 -10.10
N ALA A 407 -19.56 14.91 -9.65
CA ALA A 407 -19.29 16.02 -10.55
C ALA A 407 -17.93 15.81 -11.25
N ALA A 408 -17.72 16.53 -12.36
CA ALA A 408 -16.39 16.64 -12.93
C ALA A 408 -15.42 17.22 -11.88
N PRO A 409 -14.17 16.75 -11.83
CA PRO A 409 -13.21 17.30 -10.90
C PRO A 409 -13.01 18.81 -11.13
N PRO A 410 -12.85 19.60 -10.07
CA PRO A 410 -12.58 21.03 -10.20
C PRO A 410 -11.23 21.26 -10.88
N ALA A 411 -11.05 22.47 -11.42
CA ALA A 411 -9.74 22.89 -11.92
C ALA A 411 -8.72 22.88 -10.77
N MET A 412 -7.50 22.44 -11.06
CA MET A 412 -6.42 22.45 -10.08
C MET A 412 -6.05 23.90 -9.73
N ALA A 413 -5.92 24.18 -8.43
CA ALA A 413 -5.42 25.47 -7.96
C ALA A 413 -3.90 25.56 -8.18
N ASN A 414 -3.43 26.71 -8.66
CA ASN A 414 -2.01 26.97 -8.87
C ASN A 414 -1.28 27.22 -7.54
N VAL A 415 -1.01 26.13 -6.82
CA VAL A 415 -0.30 26.10 -5.54
C VAL A 415 1.08 25.49 -5.75
N ARG A 416 2.08 25.99 -5.01
CA ARG A 416 3.42 25.41 -4.97
C ARG A 416 3.33 23.95 -4.55
N THR A 417 3.79 23.04 -5.41
CA THR A 417 3.55 21.61 -5.24
C THR A 417 4.83 20.80 -5.45
N LEU A 418 5.16 19.90 -4.54
CA LEU A 418 6.14 18.84 -4.73
C LEU A 418 5.43 17.52 -4.99
N LEU A 419 5.75 16.87 -6.09
CA LEU A 419 5.31 15.51 -6.40
C LEU A 419 6.50 14.56 -6.30
N ILE A 420 6.29 13.42 -5.65
CA ILE A 420 7.30 12.39 -5.45
C ILE A 420 6.75 11.08 -6.01
N ALA A 421 7.49 10.47 -6.94
CA ALA A 421 7.04 9.28 -7.66
C ALA A 421 8.09 8.17 -7.66
N GLY A 422 7.69 6.97 -7.22
CA GLY A 422 8.55 5.79 -7.26
C GLY A 422 8.63 5.20 -8.66
N GLN A 423 9.84 4.85 -9.11
CA GLN A 423 10.05 4.31 -10.46
C GLN A 423 9.35 2.96 -10.69
N TYR A 424 9.14 2.19 -9.61
CA TYR A 424 8.47 0.89 -9.59
C TYR A 424 7.02 0.95 -9.11
N ASP A 425 6.45 2.13 -8.87
CA ASP A 425 5.05 2.25 -8.46
C ASP A 425 4.12 1.82 -9.60
N THR A 426 3.28 0.81 -9.34
CA THR A 426 2.31 0.30 -10.31
C THR A 426 0.87 0.67 -9.96
N ARG A 427 0.64 1.17 -8.75
CA ARG A 427 -0.68 1.50 -8.22
C ARG A 427 -1.01 2.98 -8.40
N THR A 428 -0.01 3.85 -8.24
CA THR A 428 -0.04 5.26 -8.62
C THR A 428 1.19 5.56 -9.47
N PRO A 429 1.18 5.12 -10.74
CA PRO A 429 2.35 5.20 -11.59
C PRO A 429 2.90 6.63 -11.71
N ALA A 430 4.20 6.77 -11.95
CA ALA A 430 4.85 8.07 -12.11
C ALA A 430 4.18 8.95 -13.18
N GLU A 431 3.54 8.33 -14.18
CA GLU A 431 2.74 8.98 -15.20
C GLU A 431 1.55 9.79 -14.63
N ASP A 432 0.95 9.36 -13.53
CA ASP A 432 -0.10 10.11 -12.83
C ASP A 432 0.46 11.38 -12.19
N ALA A 433 1.63 11.29 -11.55
CA ALA A 433 2.33 12.45 -11.01
C ALA A 433 2.77 13.41 -12.13
N GLN A 434 3.24 12.90 -13.27
CA GLN A 434 3.56 13.72 -14.46
C GLN A 434 2.32 14.47 -14.99
N ARG A 435 1.16 13.81 -15.04
CA ARG A 435 -0.11 14.43 -15.46
C ARG A 435 -0.51 15.58 -14.54
N VAL A 436 -0.40 15.39 -13.23
CA VAL A 436 -0.71 16.44 -12.24
C VAL A 436 0.32 17.58 -12.32
N ALA A 437 1.61 17.26 -12.41
CA ALA A 437 2.67 18.26 -12.55
C ALA A 437 2.49 19.14 -13.80
N ALA A 438 2.11 18.55 -14.93
CA ALA A 438 1.89 19.27 -16.18
C ALA A 438 0.72 20.28 -16.11
N ALA A 439 -0.22 20.07 -15.18
CA ALA A 439 -1.35 20.98 -14.97
C ALA A 439 -1.10 22.04 -13.90
N LEU A 440 0.05 21.99 -13.20
CA LEU A 440 0.41 22.88 -12.10
C LEU A 440 1.69 23.65 -12.45
N PRO A 441 1.61 24.94 -12.82
CA PRO A 441 2.78 25.72 -13.26
C PRO A 441 3.93 25.79 -12.25
N GLN A 442 3.64 25.66 -10.95
CA GLN A 442 4.61 25.70 -9.87
C GLN A 442 4.98 24.31 -9.33
N ALA A 443 4.62 23.24 -10.03
CA ALA A 443 4.93 21.88 -9.61
C ALA A 443 6.40 21.54 -9.83
N GLN A 444 6.94 20.79 -8.88
CA GLN A 444 8.25 20.17 -8.93
C GLN A 444 8.04 18.66 -8.83
N LEU A 445 8.62 17.87 -9.74
CA LEU A 445 8.46 16.42 -9.76
C LEU A 445 9.80 15.74 -9.54
N VAL A 446 9.87 14.89 -8.52
CA VAL A 446 11.04 14.07 -8.20
C VAL A 446 10.70 12.59 -8.43
N GLY A 447 11.36 11.99 -9.42
CA GLY A 447 11.31 10.54 -9.66
C GLY A 447 12.40 9.83 -8.86
N VAL A 448 12.01 8.86 -8.03
CA VAL A 448 12.94 8.16 -7.13
C VAL A 448 13.24 6.75 -7.67
N PRO A 449 14.49 6.48 -8.09
CA PRO A 449 14.90 5.19 -8.61
C PRO A 449 14.76 4.09 -7.57
N PHE A 450 14.50 2.89 -8.04
CA PHE A 450 14.44 1.67 -7.24
C PHE A 450 13.38 1.62 -6.13
N THR A 451 12.50 2.63 -6.05
CA THR A 451 11.45 2.74 -5.04
C THR A 451 10.07 2.47 -5.65
N GLY A 452 9.21 1.83 -4.88
CA GLY A 452 7.81 1.58 -5.25
C GLY A 452 6.87 2.61 -4.62
N HIS A 453 5.70 2.15 -4.17
CA HIS A 453 4.64 3.03 -3.62
C HIS A 453 4.96 3.56 -2.22
N SER A 454 4.43 4.74 -1.87
CA SER A 454 4.70 5.47 -0.62
C SER A 454 6.20 5.76 -0.45
N VAL A 455 6.75 6.52 -1.39
CA VAL A 455 8.18 6.70 -1.63
C VAL A 455 8.95 7.13 -0.39
N LEU A 456 8.43 8.08 0.39
CA LEU A 456 9.12 8.60 1.59
C LEU A 456 9.28 7.54 2.69
N THR A 457 8.44 6.51 2.65
CA THR A 457 8.63 5.35 3.52
C THR A 457 9.29 4.18 2.84
N ALA A 458 9.23 4.04 1.52
CA ALA A 458 9.76 2.86 0.82
C ALA A 458 11.19 3.03 0.31
N GLU A 459 11.69 4.26 0.18
CA GLU A 459 13.05 4.50 -0.31
C GLU A 459 14.11 3.92 0.64
N GLN A 460 15.22 3.46 0.05
CA GLN A 460 16.37 2.95 0.80
C GLN A 460 17.49 4.00 0.92
N GLY A 461 17.35 5.11 0.18
CA GLY A 461 18.23 6.26 0.23
C GLY A 461 17.56 7.42 0.97
N THR A 462 18.00 8.63 0.65
CA THR A 462 17.47 9.87 1.23
C THR A 462 17.05 10.86 0.15
N CYS A 463 16.76 10.38 -1.06
CA CYS A 463 16.52 11.27 -2.20
C CYS A 463 15.18 12.00 -2.06
N ALA A 464 14.12 11.26 -1.72
CA ALA A 464 12.80 11.84 -1.51
C ALA A 464 12.81 12.74 -0.27
N GLN A 465 13.44 12.28 0.80
CA GLN A 465 13.59 13.06 2.02
C GLN A 465 14.30 14.40 1.78
N ALA A 466 15.42 14.40 1.05
CA ALA A 466 16.15 15.61 0.72
C ALA A 466 15.32 16.57 -0.14
N ALA A 467 14.50 16.04 -1.06
CA ALA A 467 13.58 16.84 -1.87
C ALA A 467 12.54 17.56 -1.00
N VAL A 468 11.94 16.86 -0.02
CA VAL A 468 11.00 17.45 0.94
C VAL A 468 11.67 18.57 1.73
N ASP A 469 12.88 18.34 2.25
CA ASP A 469 13.61 19.32 3.05
C ASP A 469 13.93 20.61 2.27
N VAL A 470 14.35 20.47 1.01
CA VAL A 470 14.63 21.60 0.11
C VAL A 470 13.33 22.36 -0.21
N PHE A 471 12.27 21.62 -0.51
CA PHE A 471 10.98 22.20 -0.83
C PHE A 471 10.39 22.99 0.34
N LEU A 472 10.39 22.43 1.56
CA LEU A 472 9.89 23.13 2.75
C LEU A 472 10.66 24.43 3.06
N LYS A 473 11.93 24.53 2.64
CA LYS A 473 12.76 25.73 2.76
C LYS A 473 12.55 26.77 1.65
N GLY A 474 11.58 26.57 0.76
CA GLY A 474 11.32 27.48 -0.37
C GLY A 474 12.09 27.16 -1.64
N GLY A 475 12.93 26.11 -1.65
CA GLY A 475 13.79 25.78 -2.77
C GLY A 475 13.11 25.03 -3.91
N VAL A 476 13.87 24.83 -4.99
CA VAL A 476 13.53 23.91 -6.08
C VAL A 476 14.15 22.56 -5.80
N ALA A 477 13.31 21.57 -5.50
CA ALA A 477 13.66 20.18 -5.32
C ALA A 477 14.04 19.55 -6.67
N SER A 478 15.27 19.77 -7.12
CA SER A 478 15.92 18.90 -8.10
C SER A 478 16.83 17.95 -7.33
N ALA A 479 16.31 16.78 -6.94
CA ALA A 479 17.13 15.78 -6.29
C ALA A 479 17.83 14.93 -7.36
N ASP A 480 19.15 15.02 -7.46
CA ASP A 480 19.94 14.05 -8.21
C ASP A 480 19.90 12.71 -7.46
N CYS A 481 18.94 11.86 -7.83
CA CYS A 481 18.81 10.53 -7.26
C CYS A 481 19.77 9.49 -7.89
N SER A 482 20.77 9.91 -8.70
CA SER A 482 21.68 8.98 -9.38
C SER A 482 22.53 8.12 -8.43
N ALA A 483 22.77 8.61 -7.21
CA ALA A 483 23.50 7.87 -6.18
C ALA A 483 22.70 6.73 -5.54
N THR A 484 21.38 6.65 -5.76
CA THR A 484 20.52 5.61 -5.17
C THR A 484 20.91 4.24 -5.73
N LYS A 485 21.12 3.26 -4.84
CA LYS A 485 21.46 1.88 -5.21
C LYS A 485 20.25 0.97 -5.12
N ASN A 486 20.18 -0.01 -6.02
CA ASN A 486 19.17 -1.04 -5.93
C ASN A 486 19.51 -2.05 -4.83
N ALA A 487 18.90 -1.90 -3.65
CA ALA A 487 19.07 -2.84 -2.54
C ALA A 487 18.41 -4.21 -2.80
N PHE A 488 17.49 -4.30 -3.78
CA PHE A 488 16.72 -5.50 -4.10
C PHE A 488 16.82 -5.82 -5.59
N PRO A 489 18.00 -6.21 -6.08
CA PRO A 489 18.17 -6.62 -7.47
C PRO A 489 17.38 -7.90 -7.76
N VAL A 490 16.98 -8.06 -9.03
CA VAL A 490 16.26 -9.25 -9.50
C VAL A 490 16.99 -10.52 -9.09
N THR A 491 16.25 -11.46 -8.49
CA THR A 491 16.81 -12.72 -8.03
C THR A 491 16.86 -13.74 -9.16
N ARG A 492 17.81 -14.68 -9.05
CA ARG A 492 17.93 -15.78 -10.02
C ARG A 492 16.72 -16.70 -9.93
N LYS A 493 16.36 -17.31 -11.07
CA LYS A 493 15.27 -18.30 -11.09
C LYS A 493 15.51 -19.45 -10.10
N PRO A 494 14.50 -19.85 -9.29
CA PRO A 494 14.62 -20.99 -8.40
C PRO A 494 14.98 -22.29 -9.15
N PRO A 495 15.92 -23.12 -8.65
CA PRO A 495 16.23 -24.40 -9.28
C PRO A 495 15.03 -25.36 -9.29
N ARG A 496 14.82 -26.06 -10.42
CA ARG A 496 13.77 -27.10 -10.55
C ARG A 496 14.16 -28.47 -10.05
N ASN A 497 15.44 -28.67 -9.76
CA ASN A 497 16.01 -29.89 -9.20
C ASN A 497 17.48 -29.63 -8.85
N LEU A 498 18.09 -30.57 -8.14
CA LEU A 498 19.50 -30.50 -7.78
C LEU A 498 20.45 -30.46 -9.00
N ALA A 499 20.08 -31.06 -10.14
CA ALA A 499 20.94 -31.09 -11.32
C ALA A 499 21.09 -29.72 -11.99
N ALA A 500 20.08 -28.85 -11.85
CA ALA A 500 20.09 -27.46 -12.31
C ALA A 500 20.95 -26.55 -11.42
N VAL A 501 21.36 -27.01 -10.24
CA VAL A 501 22.27 -26.25 -9.37
C VAL A 501 23.71 -26.34 -9.91
N PRO A 502 24.45 -25.23 -10.01
CA PRO A 502 25.88 -25.27 -10.33
C PRO A 502 26.66 -26.02 -9.25
N SER A 503 27.63 -26.85 -9.64
CA SER A 503 28.45 -27.59 -8.68
C SER A 503 29.63 -26.74 -8.20
N VAL A 504 29.93 -26.78 -6.89
CA VAL A 504 31.16 -26.19 -6.35
C VAL A 504 32.38 -26.90 -6.96
N LYS A 505 33.32 -26.12 -7.51
CA LYS A 505 34.58 -26.64 -8.08
C LYS A 505 35.34 -27.46 -7.02
N ARG A 506 36.01 -28.54 -7.44
CA ARG A 506 36.81 -29.46 -6.60
C ARG A 506 36.01 -30.40 -5.68
N LEU A 507 34.68 -30.40 -5.74
CA LEU A 507 33.85 -31.43 -5.11
C LEU A 507 33.25 -32.37 -6.16
N PRO A 508 32.96 -33.64 -5.81
CA PRO A 508 32.19 -34.53 -6.68
C PRO A 508 30.86 -33.88 -7.06
N LYS A 509 30.42 -34.02 -8.32
CA LYS A 509 29.30 -33.25 -8.90
C LYS A 509 28.06 -33.17 -7.98
N LYS A 510 27.55 -34.31 -7.49
CA LYS A 510 26.35 -34.36 -6.62
C LYS A 510 26.59 -33.69 -5.26
N VAL A 511 27.77 -33.88 -4.67
CA VAL A 511 28.17 -33.25 -3.39
C VAL A 511 28.33 -31.75 -3.56
N GLY A 512 29.02 -31.29 -4.61
CA GLY A 512 29.19 -29.87 -4.89
C GLY A 512 27.87 -29.15 -5.22
N ARG A 513 26.93 -29.83 -5.89
CA ARG A 513 25.56 -29.32 -6.11
C ARG A 513 24.77 -29.23 -4.82
N THR A 514 24.88 -30.25 -3.96
CA THR A 514 24.24 -30.25 -2.63
C THR A 514 24.75 -29.06 -1.81
N MET A 515 26.06 -28.84 -1.77
CA MET A 515 26.65 -27.72 -1.05
C MET A 515 26.20 -26.36 -1.60
N ASN A 516 26.23 -26.16 -2.91
CA ASN A 516 25.74 -24.91 -3.49
C ASN A 516 24.22 -24.72 -3.29
N GLY A 517 23.46 -25.81 -3.31
CA GLY A 517 22.04 -25.82 -2.99
C GLY A 517 21.77 -25.36 -1.55
N ILE A 518 22.62 -25.73 -0.58
CA ILE A 518 22.52 -25.24 0.80
C ILE A 518 22.68 -23.72 0.84
N LEU A 519 23.67 -23.18 0.13
CA LEU A 519 23.90 -21.73 0.07
C LEU A 519 22.73 -20.99 -0.57
N LEU A 520 22.17 -21.52 -1.66
CA LEU A 520 20.97 -20.97 -2.30
C LEU A 520 19.76 -20.99 -1.35
N THR A 521 19.57 -22.07 -0.58
CA THR A 521 18.51 -22.15 0.44
C THR A 521 18.73 -21.13 1.57
N MET A 522 19.99 -20.81 1.92
CA MET A 522 20.31 -19.76 2.90
C MET A 522 19.94 -18.37 2.38
N THR A 523 20.23 -18.07 1.12
CA THR A 523 19.81 -16.81 0.49
C THR A 523 18.28 -16.70 0.46
N ASP A 524 17.58 -17.75 0.00
CA ASP A 524 16.11 -17.76 -0.04
C ASP A 524 15.50 -17.52 1.35
N LEU A 525 15.98 -18.22 2.39
CA LEU A 525 15.42 -18.04 3.73
C LEU A 525 15.61 -16.61 4.25
N SER A 526 16.75 -15.97 3.97
CA SER A 526 17.02 -14.61 4.44
C SER A 526 16.14 -13.60 3.71
N GLN A 527 16.03 -13.70 2.39
CA GLN A 527 15.15 -12.86 1.56
C GLN A 527 13.68 -12.99 1.98
N GLN A 528 13.25 -14.21 2.33
CA GLN A 528 11.89 -14.42 2.79
C GLN A 528 11.62 -13.77 4.15
N VAL A 529 12.57 -13.79 5.09
CA VAL A 529 12.42 -13.10 6.38
C VAL A 529 12.42 -11.58 6.19
N VAL A 530 13.33 -11.05 5.37
CA VAL A 530 13.39 -9.61 5.05
C VAL A 530 12.09 -9.16 4.38
N GLY A 531 11.65 -9.86 3.33
CA GLY A 531 10.44 -9.50 2.61
C GLY A 531 9.17 -9.59 3.46
N ALA A 532 9.09 -10.56 4.39
CA ALA A 532 8.00 -10.61 5.34
C ALA A 532 8.06 -9.45 6.34
N ALA A 533 9.25 -9.13 6.84
CA ALA A 533 9.45 -8.03 7.79
C ALA A 533 9.12 -6.66 7.19
N LEU A 534 9.55 -6.38 5.96
CA LEU A 534 9.19 -5.16 5.23
C LEU A 534 7.68 -5.05 4.99
N ALA A 535 7.00 -6.18 4.79
CA ALA A 535 5.56 -6.17 4.63
C ALA A 535 4.87 -5.80 5.95
N THR A 536 5.24 -6.42 7.07
CA THR A 536 4.50 -6.27 8.33
C THR A 536 5.03 -5.20 9.28
N GLY A 537 6.24 -4.69 9.06
CA GLY A 537 6.98 -3.88 10.03
C GLY A 537 7.34 -4.66 11.29
N ASP A 538 7.49 -5.98 11.18
CA ASP A 538 7.76 -6.90 12.29
C ASP A 538 8.42 -8.18 11.80
N LEU A 539 9.28 -8.80 12.61
CA LEU A 539 9.84 -10.11 12.25
C LEU A 539 8.75 -11.20 12.24
N PRO A 540 8.66 -12.02 11.18
CA PRO A 540 7.70 -13.12 11.14
C PRO A 540 8.07 -14.17 12.19
N SER A 541 7.09 -14.78 12.85
CA SER A 541 7.34 -15.87 13.80
C SER A 541 7.81 -17.15 13.09
N SER A 542 7.28 -17.42 11.90
CA SER A 542 7.60 -18.58 11.07
C SER A 542 7.22 -18.36 9.61
N LEU A 543 7.86 -19.10 8.70
CA LEU A 543 7.61 -19.04 7.25
C LEU A 543 7.73 -20.45 6.64
N GLY A 544 6.90 -20.74 5.64
CA GLY A 544 7.00 -21.97 4.86
C GLY A 544 8.14 -21.94 3.85
N GLY A 545 8.69 -23.11 3.52
CA GLY A 545 9.63 -23.24 2.41
C GLY A 545 8.94 -23.14 1.05
N LEU A 546 9.72 -22.88 0.01
CA LEU A 546 9.20 -22.83 -1.37
C LEU A 546 8.52 -24.14 -1.77
N ARG A 547 9.09 -25.27 -1.36
CA ARG A 547 8.70 -26.60 -1.83
C ARG A 547 8.43 -27.61 -0.72
N GLY A 548 8.73 -27.25 0.51
CA GLY A 548 8.55 -28.12 1.67
C GLY A 548 9.07 -27.49 2.95
N GLY A 549 8.58 -28.00 4.08
CA GLY A 549 9.03 -27.62 5.41
C GLY A 549 8.75 -26.16 5.78
N TYR A 550 9.42 -25.72 6.83
CA TYR A 550 9.25 -24.39 7.40
C TYR A 550 10.48 -23.95 8.20
N LEU A 551 10.58 -22.65 8.45
CA LEU A 551 11.51 -22.04 9.38
C LEU A 551 10.74 -21.35 10.51
N ARG A 552 11.36 -21.28 11.69
CA ARG A 552 10.89 -20.46 12.81
C ARG A 552 11.95 -19.44 13.17
N VAL A 553 11.59 -18.16 13.19
CA VAL A 553 12.51 -17.08 13.56
C VAL A 553 12.72 -17.09 15.08
N ARG A 554 13.96 -16.82 15.50
CA ARG A 554 14.45 -16.89 16.88
C ARG A 554 15.30 -15.65 17.18
N GLY A 555 14.68 -14.48 17.02
CA GLY A 555 15.33 -13.17 17.13
C GLY A 555 15.96 -12.69 15.81
N ASN A 556 16.70 -11.59 15.89
CA ASN A 556 17.08 -10.78 14.72
C ASN A 556 18.06 -11.45 13.74
N HIS A 557 18.68 -12.56 14.13
CA HIS A 557 19.76 -13.18 13.34
C HIS A 557 19.66 -14.71 13.28
N ARG A 558 18.63 -15.32 13.86
CA ARG A 558 18.58 -16.79 14.03
C ARG A 558 17.26 -17.35 13.57
N ALA A 559 17.31 -18.54 12.98
CA ALA A 559 16.12 -19.33 12.69
C ALA A 559 16.37 -20.82 12.90
N ALA A 560 15.32 -21.56 13.23
CA ALA A 560 15.32 -23.03 13.26
C ALA A 560 14.58 -23.57 12.05
N LEU A 561 15.23 -24.43 11.27
CA LEU A 561 14.69 -25.02 10.04
C LEU A 561 14.22 -26.44 10.32
N SER A 562 13.08 -26.82 9.75
CA SER A 562 12.52 -28.18 9.80
C SER A 562 12.13 -28.62 8.40
N ARG A 563 12.95 -29.52 7.83
CA ARG A 563 12.85 -30.02 6.44
C ARG A 563 12.58 -28.91 5.42
N TYR A 564 13.19 -27.74 5.63
CA TYR A 564 13.00 -26.58 4.76
C TYR A 564 13.57 -26.89 3.38
N GLU A 565 12.75 -26.72 2.35
CA GLU A 565 13.08 -27.13 0.98
C GLU A 565 12.87 -25.97 0.00
N PHE A 566 13.98 -25.50 -0.55
CA PHE A 566 14.01 -24.53 -1.66
C PHE A 566 14.35 -25.24 -2.99
N VAL A 567 15.40 -26.05 -2.99
CA VAL A 567 15.80 -26.91 -4.11
C VAL A 567 15.10 -28.28 -3.96
N PRO A 568 14.36 -28.77 -4.97
CA PRO A 568 13.70 -30.07 -4.90
C PRO A 568 14.66 -31.20 -4.50
N GLY A 569 14.26 -31.95 -3.48
CA GLY A 569 15.00 -33.09 -2.95
C GLY A 569 16.16 -32.74 -2.01
N LEU A 570 16.35 -31.46 -1.67
CA LEU A 570 17.31 -30.97 -0.69
C LEU A 570 16.58 -30.41 0.53
N GLU A 571 16.42 -31.24 1.55
CA GLU A 571 15.76 -30.86 2.79
C GLU A 571 16.80 -30.42 3.84
N LEU A 572 16.63 -29.23 4.41
CA LEU A 572 17.50 -28.73 5.47
C LEU A 572 16.78 -28.67 6.82
N SER A 573 17.42 -29.23 7.84
CA SER A 573 16.97 -29.11 9.24
C SER A 573 18.14 -28.69 10.12
N GLY A 574 17.90 -27.79 11.08
CA GLY A 574 18.96 -27.28 11.96
C GLY A 574 18.79 -25.80 12.29
N THR A 575 19.91 -25.11 12.51
CA THR A 575 19.94 -23.70 12.92
C THR A 575 20.62 -22.82 11.89
N TYR A 576 19.97 -21.73 11.52
CA TYR A 576 20.56 -20.62 10.80
C TYR A 576 20.98 -19.55 11.81
N ASN A 577 22.17 -18.98 11.63
CA ASN A 577 22.65 -17.81 12.37
C ASN A 577 23.49 -16.93 11.44
N SER A 578 23.02 -15.73 11.14
CA SER A 578 23.72 -14.79 10.24
C SER A 578 24.90 -14.08 10.88
N ARG A 579 24.99 -14.03 12.22
CA ARG A 579 26.10 -13.45 13.00
C ARG A 579 26.87 -14.52 13.79
N GLY A 580 26.91 -15.74 13.27
CA GLY A 580 27.55 -16.86 13.95
C GLY A 580 27.61 -18.10 13.09
N THR A 581 27.62 -19.28 13.74
CA THR A 581 27.69 -20.55 13.00
C THR A 581 26.29 -21.11 12.75
N SER A 582 25.96 -21.29 11.47
CA SER A 582 24.81 -22.07 11.03
C SER A 582 25.16 -23.56 11.00
N VAL A 583 24.22 -24.43 11.40
CA VAL A 583 24.41 -25.88 11.46
C VAL A 583 23.22 -26.56 10.80
N PHE A 584 23.48 -27.34 9.75
CA PHE A 584 22.44 -28.01 8.97
C PHE A 584 22.70 -29.51 8.87
N ARG A 585 21.63 -30.28 9.02
CA ARG A 585 21.49 -31.65 8.54
C ARG A 585 20.80 -31.61 7.17
N VAL A 586 21.37 -32.34 6.22
CA VAL A 586 20.87 -32.47 4.86
C VAL A 586 20.22 -33.85 4.70
N THR A 587 18.96 -33.87 4.29
CA THR A 587 18.19 -35.09 3.97
C THR A 587 17.54 -34.99 2.58
N GLY A 588 16.82 -36.04 2.18
CA GLY A 588 16.10 -36.14 0.91
C GLY A 588 16.86 -36.94 -0.16
N SER A 589 16.65 -36.58 -1.44
CA SER A 589 17.28 -37.24 -2.59
C SER A 589 18.69 -36.70 -2.91
N ALA A 590 19.06 -35.58 -2.29
CA ALA A 590 20.40 -35.00 -2.30
C ALA A 590 21.43 -35.89 -1.57
N SER A 591 22.69 -35.47 -1.55
CA SER A 591 23.71 -36.17 -0.76
C SER A 591 23.50 -35.88 0.73
N ASN A 592 23.04 -36.87 1.49
CA ASN A 592 22.79 -36.71 2.93
C ASN A 592 24.08 -36.39 3.70
N GLY A 593 23.94 -35.65 4.81
CA GLY A 593 25.09 -35.26 5.61
C GLY A 593 24.82 -34.14 6.61
N SER A 594 25.88 -33.53 7.10
CA SER A 594 25.83 -32.35 7.95
C SER A 594 26.91 -31.34 7.56
N VAL A 595 26.56 -30.07 7.67
CA VAL A 595 27.47 -28.95 7.40
C VAL A 595 27.31 -27.87 8.46
N LYS A 596 28.43 -27.26 8.84
CA LYS A 596 28.52 -26.04 9.63
C LYS A 596 29.05 -24.93 8.75
N ILE A 597 28.45 -23.75 8.80
CA ILE A 597 28.85 -22.59 8.00
C ILE A 597 29.03 -21.42 8.97
N SER A 598 30.26 -20.91 9.10
CA SER A 598 30.54 -19.74 9.94
C SER A 598 29.98 -18.45 9.33
N GLU A 599 29.97 -17.37 10.11
CA GLU A 599 29.66 -16.02 9.64
C GLU A 599 30.58 -15.58 8.50
N SER A 600 31.86 -15.95 8.59
CA SER A 600 32.84 -15.71 7.52
C SER A 600 32.61 -16.57 6.27
N GLY A 601 31.61 -17.45 6.26
CA GLY A 601 31.25 -18.34 5.15
C GLY A 601 32.11 -19.61 5.04
N HIS A 602 32.94 -19.92 6.03
CA HIS A 602 33.72 -21.17 6.07
C HIS A 602 32.79 -22.36 6.32
N ALA A 603 32.66 -23.25 5.34
CA ALA A 603 31.83 -24.43 5.42
C ALA A 603 32.65 -25.67 5.76
N THR A 604 32.27 -26.38 6.83
CA THR A 604 32.92 -27.63 7.28
C THR A 604 31.89 -28.73 7.54
N GLY A 605 32.22 -30.00 7.29
CA GLY A 605 31.33 -31.11 7.60
C GLY A 605 31.54 -32.34 6.73
N ARG A 606 30.46 -33.11 6.53
CA ARG A 606 30.44 -34.28 5.64
C ARG A 606 29.15 -34.34 4.85
N ILE A 607 29.25 -34.47 3.53
CA ILE A 607 28.12 -34.60 2.60
C ILE A 607 28.38 -35.80 1.68
N GLY A 608 27.46 -36.76 1.63
CA GLY A 608 27.61 -37.98 0.83
C GLY A 608 28.88 -38.77 1.18
N GLY A 609 29.25 -38.79 2.47
CA GLY A 609 30.48 -39.43 2.96
C GLY A 609 31.79 -38.67 2.68
N LYS A 610 31.75 -37.54 1.95
CA LYS A 610 32.94 -36.73 1.63
C LYS A 610 33.09 -35.57 2.61
N LYS A 611 34.32 -35.30 3.04
CA LYS A 611 34.66 -34.16 3.89
C LYS A 611 34.44 -32.85 3.11
N ILE A 612 33.78 -31.89 3.75
CA ILE A 612 33.62 -30.53 3.28
C ILE A 612 34.55 -29.64 4.11
N ASP A 613 35.36 -28.85 3.40
CA ASP A 613 36.19 -27.78 3.96
C ASP A 613 36.34 -26.72 2.85
N LEU A 614 35.42 -25.76 2.85
CA LEU A 614 35.34 -24.71 1.82
C LEU A 614 35.45 -23.35 2.48
N ARG A 615 36.55 -22.65 2.21
CA ARG A 615 36.73 -21.26 2.61
C ARG A 615 36.23 -20.36 1.47
N PRO A 616 35.47 -19.29 1.77
CA PRO A 616 35.07 -18.35 0.73
C PRO A 616 36.31 -17.66 0.17
N LYS A 617 36.24 -17.26 -1.10
CA LYS A 617 37.24 -16.33 -1.64
C LYS A 617 36.98 -14.95 -1.03
N ALA A 618 38.04 -14.16 -0.82
CA ALA A 618 37.96 -12.85 -0.18
C ALA A 618 36.93 -11.87 -0.79
N SER A 619 36.45 -12.11 -2.02
CA SER A 619 35.44 -11.31 -2.71
C SER A 619 34.01 -11.89 -2.72
N SER A 620 33.76 -13.07 -2.13
CA SER A 620 32.45 -13.75 -2.19
C SER A 620 31.63 -13.72 -0.89
N ALA A 621 32.09 -12.99 0.13
CA ALA A 621 31.52 -13.03 1.48
C ALA A 621 30.22 -12.21 1.67
N ARG A 622 29.69 -11.55 0.63
CA ARG A 622 28.46 -10.72 0.71
C ARG A 622 27.55 -10.83 -0.51
N ALA A 623 27.47 -11.99 -1.15
CA ALA A 623 26.54 -12.18 -2.26
C ALA A 623 25.34 -13.02 -1.80
N GLY A 624 24.26 -12.36 -1.34
CA GLY A 624 22.98 -13.06 -1.16
C GLY A 624 22.08 -12.56 -0.03
N ALA A 625 21.81 -11.27 0.02
CA ALA A 625 20.62 -10.60 0.57
C ALA A 625 20.84 -9.11 0.29
N GLY A 626 19.78 -8.29 0.18
CA GLY A 626 19.97 -6.84 0.20
C GLY A 626 20.80 -6.41 1.41
N ASP A 627 21.43 -5.23 1.36
CA ASP A 627 22.26 -4.73 2.47
C ASP A 627 21.49 -4.62 3.82
N LEU A 628 20.15 -4.74 3.78
CA LEU A 628 19.26 -4.76 4.93
C LEU A 628 19.33 -6.04 5.75
N THR A 629 19.61 -5.87 7.04
CA THR A 629 19.45 -6.90 8.07
C THR A 629 17.98 -7.13 8.41
N TRP A 630 17.67 -8.27 9.04
CA TRP A 630 16.30 -8.57 9.47
C TRP A 630 15.75 -7.54 10.46
N ALA A 631 16.61 -6.97 11.32
CA ALA A 631 16.21 -5.95 12.29
C ALA A 631 15.86 -4.62 11.61
N GLU A 632 16.66 -4.19 10.64
CA GLU A 632 16.36 -2.97 9.86
C GLU A 632 15.08 -3.14 9.06
N ALA A 633 14.88 -4.30 8.44
CA ALA A 633 13.63 -4.62 7.73
C ALA A 633 12.40 -4.59 8.65
N ALA A 634 12.53 -5.01 9.91
CA ALA A 634 11.43 -4.97 10.88
C ALA A 634 11.22 -3.58 11.50
N ALA A 635 12.22 -2.70 11.50
CA ALA A 635 12.06 -1.33 11.96
C ALA A 635 11.26 -0.45 10.97
N HIS A 636 11.12 -0.93 9.74
CA HIS A 636 10.44 -0.24 8.65
C HIS A 636 8.91 -0.37 8.79
N LYS A 637 8.21 0.73 9.10
CA LYS A 637 6.74 0.76 9.13
C LYS A 637 6.21 1.22 7.77
N PRO A 638 5.67 0.33 6.92
CA PRO A 638 5.17 0.73 5.61
C PRO A 638 3.89 1.58 5.75
N LEU A 639 3.84 2.72 5.06
CA LEU A 639 2.57 3.38 4.73
C LEU A 639 1.97 2.64 3.54
N ARG A 640 0.93 1.83 3.78
CA ARG A 640 0.30 1.04 2.71
C ARG A 640 -0.67 1.83 1.85
#